data_AF-E3RUU7-F1
#
_entry.id   AF-E3RUU7-F1
#
_cell.length_a   1.000
_cell.length_b   1.000
_cell.length_c   1.000
_cell.angle_alpha   90.00
_cell.angle_beta   90.00
_cell.angle_gamma   90.00
#
_symmetry.space_group_name_H-M   'P 1'
#
loop_
_entity.id
_entity.type
_entity.pdbx_description
1 polymer ?
#
loop_
_entity_poly.entity_id
_entity_poly.type
_entity_poly.pdbx_seq_one_letter_code
_entity_poly.pdbx_strand_id
1 'polypeptide(L)'
;MALAQRPASRFFAAFYRWNLHTQRLRPCALASQCARNNAHIRNGICLPRHYHATRLLQQSQVEPQAQDEQATALAEDIRNLPQKEEEHPSQSADSIQEEVASTQPSVEEQDASLELSEAELKKQALKDSVRGFMRKVPSSVAVVTVAGTDTGKKHGPVGVAVSSLCTVTLDPPTISFNIKEPSKTLDSIREANGLFRIHFPAADRGGAKVVDLFSRGNHPDAYNLRRKELKFHHPQEQPNSTSSTPSLAPQIWEDYILAAMECKVTHEFPVADHVILVAKVENLERKLSTDPTMLYIDGGYRIPKGENIYTSVRAKTPTVTNEGVWSVWNYPLFPGEKERLHYFAQIKALVKKNPAYYQDPTRDTYRAIDSNLPYPAANFGINIELLVAECRQELGLEDKLPPELKDQQVLADFYGSLTPSTKEKIIERAKKAITLDSRFLTQNYRLFLQQIGVSPNIRDLLPSDIMKPLRAAGLIPPFDPQEQTESTSYDIRKVEQVELRLREELKKMKYAAALKEPFDRIMHAIGEKKPAVYIFKKSRSRLLTESHPTLFGAMCVDISGHLTDAETRVVMCRLINRLNIFSLNFRRSITEDWCESLRRVGVNPTITGMNVEFMFGKLRHVFYSTRHFRDFPTAVEEMLKPWFVWTVSWDDLEERVKQFVQRTPLRATGWANKDRLAAMGLHWEAVVTLPKADSLGEDVKQPLWEGHILDTIIAKELKNHYGKGTDEENEGIAKYLKETYDFDVTHKSIVYTPAASLNQSSGDEMLEAMEANLPTKKEQAKSSFLKRVTAPPRLRTEETTAPRKPRHRSLVNLATRKIRIRGFEQSTTPEVRRYKTSEVNKLNKNGMLRKPKVEPPAEWKTYSFKKEGEGSL
;
A
#
# COMPACT_ATOMS: atom_id res chain seq x y z
N MET A 1 -12.00 -47.19 56.51
CA MET A 1 -12.74 -46.59 55.37
C MET A 1 -11.83 -45.52 54.77
N ALA A 2 -11.70 -45.41 53.44
CA ALA A 2 -10.72 -44.52 52.80
C ALA A 2 -11.39 -43.39 52.01
N LEU A 3 -10.81 -42.19 52.05
CA LEU A 3 -11.30 -41.00 51.37
C LEU A 3 -11.07 -41.08 49.86
N ALA A 4 -12.10 -40.77 49.06
CA ALA A 4 -12.05 -40.90 47.61
C ALA A 4 -11.21 -39.80 46.94
N GLN A 5 -10.08 -40.17 46.37
CA GLN A 5 -9.26 -39.28 45.54
C GLN A 5 -9.99 -38.89 44.24
N ARG A 6 -9.83 -37.62 43.81
CA ARG A 6 -10.19 -37.14 42.48
C ARG A 6 -9.01 -37.33 41.51
N PRO A 7 -9.29 -37.59 40.23
CA PRO A 7 -8.48 -37.00 39.15
C PRO A 7 -9.33 -36.20 38.14
N ALA A 8 -8.71 -35.22 37.49
CA ALA A 8 -9.35 -34.37 36.48
C ALA A 8 -9.09 -34.92 35.06
N SER A 9 -10.09 -35.53 34.42
CA SER A 9 -9.95 -36.14 33.09
C SER A 9 -11.24 -36.13 32.23
N ARG A 10 -12.17 -35.19 32.49
CA ARG A 10 -13.53 -35.22 31.90
C ARG A 10 -13.64 -34.91 30.40
N PHE A 11 -12.63 -34.32 29.76
CA PHE A 11 -12.74 -33.89 28.35
C PHE A 11 -12.80 -35.08 27.36
N PHE A 12 -11.92 -36.06 27.49
CA PHE A 12 -11.89 -37.24 26.60
C PHE A 12 -12.95 -38.31 26.95
N ALA A 13 -13.41 -38.36 28.20
CA ALA A 13 -14.33 -39.38 28.68
C ALA A 13 -15.74 -39.31 28.06
N ALA A 14 -16.19 -38.11 27.66
CA ALA A 14 -17.50 -37.92 27.03
C ALA A 14 -17.59 -38.59 25.66
N PHE A 15 -16.61 -38.35 24.77
CA PHE A 15 -16.55 -38.96 23.44
C PHE A 15 -16.39 -40.49 23.49
N TYR A 16 -15.58 -41.02 24.41
CA TYR A 16 -15.39 -42.47 24.52
C TYR A 16 -16.65 -43.21 25.00
N ARG A 17 -17.48 -42.59 25.87
CA ARG A 17 -18.77 -43.18 26.27
C ARG A 17 -19.80 -43.23 25.14
N TRP A 18 -19.74 -42.32 24.17
CA TRP A 18 -20.63 -42.36 23.00
C TRP A 18 -20.41 -43.60 22.14
N ASN A 19 -19.14 -43.95 21.87
CA ASN A 19 -18.77 -45.08 21.01
C ASN A 19 -19.17 -46.45 21.60
N LEU A 20 -19.34 -46.56 22.93
CA LEU A 20 -19.82 -47.78 23.60
C LEU A 20 -21.35 -47.96 23.55
N HIS A 21 -22.12 -46.90 23.32
CA HIS A 21 -23.59 -46.97 23.30
C HIS A 21 -24.21 -47.04 21.90
N THR A 22 -23.48 -46.70 20.84
CA THR A 22 -23.99 -46.70 19.46
C THR A 22 -23.73 -48.00 18.69
N GLN A 23 -22.85 -48.88 19.18
CA GLN A 23 -22.54 -50.16 18.53
C GLN A 23 -23.63 -51.23 18.76
N ARG A 24 -24.69 -51.19 17.95
CA ARG A 24 -25.67 -52.30 17.88
C ARG A 24 -25.07 -53.50 17.15
N LEU A 25 -24.85 -54.59 17.89
CA LEU A 25 -24.51 -55.92 17.36
C LEU A 25 -25.61 -56.46 16.43
N ARG A 26 -25.33 -56.62 15.13
CA ARG A 26 -25.84 -57.72 14.28
C ARG A 26 -24.82 -58.08 13.18
N PRO A 27 -24.83 -59.30 12.63
CA PRO A 27 -23.64 -59.88 12.00
C PRO A 27 -23.70 -60.04 10.48
N CYS A 28 -22.51 -60.14 9.88
CA CYS A 28 -22.13 -60.86 8.66
C CYS A 28 -23.06 -60.87 7.44
N ALA A 29 -22.57 -60.26 6.34
CA ALA A 29 -22.78 -60.74 4.97
C ALA A 29 -21.42 -60.79 4.24
N LEU A 30 -21.27 -61.70 3.27
CA LEU A 30 -20.00 -62.07 2.64
C LEU A 30 -19.95 -61.67 1.15
N ALA A 31 -18.72 -61.46 0.66
CA ALA A 31 -18.24 -61.66 -0.72
C ALA A 31 -18.90 -60.94 -1.92
N SER A 32 -18.14 -60.02 -2.54
CA SER A 32 -17.71 -60.06 -3.96
C SER A 32 -16.73 -58.88 -4.19
N GLN A 33 -15.45 -59.03 -4.54
CA GLN A 33 -14.83 -59.72 -5.67
C GLN A 33 -15.41 -59.39 -7.05
N CYS A 34 -14.94 -58.28 -7.64
CA CYS A 34 -14.47 -58.25 -9.03
C CYS A 34 -13.46 -57.09 -9.20
N ALA A 35 -12.18 -57.42 -9.48
CA ALA A 35 -11.49 -57.19 -10.76
C ALA A 35 -10.93 -55.75 -10.92
N ARG A 36 -9.60 -55.53 -10.80
CA ARG A 36 -8.54 -55.75 -11.83
C ARG A 36 -8.71 -54.79 -13.02
N ASN A 37 -7.75 -53.92 -13.40
CA ASN A 37 -6.27 -53.98 -13.33
C ASN A 37 -5.68 -52.60 -12.88
N ASN A 38 -4.50 -52.46 -12.25
CA ASN A 38 -3.12 -52.87 -12.61
C ASN A 38 -2.60 -52.24 -13.93
N ALA A 39 -1.33 -51.80 -14.07
CA ALA A 39 -0.23 -51.42 -13.16
C ALA A 39 0.80 -50.63 -14.03
N HIS A 40 1.69 -49.75 -13.56
CA HIS A 40 2.87 -49.95 -12.70
C HIS A 40 3.38 -48.56 -12.18
N ILE A 41 3.91 -48.36 -10.95
CA ILE A 41 5.21 -48.83 -10.37
C ILE A 41 6.41 -48.15 -11.09
N ARG A 42 7.37 -47.46 -10.46
CA ARG A 42 7.83 -47.26 -9.04
C ARG A 42 8.61 -45.91 -8.96
N ASN A 43 9.21 -45.40 -7.87
CA ASN A 43 9.54 -45.91 -6.52
C ASN A 43 9.68 -44.74 -5.52
N GLY A 44 9.62 -44.99 -4.20
CA GLY A 44 9.94 -44.00 -3.17
C GLY A 44 9.33 -44.32 -1.80
N ILE A 45 10.13 -44.85 -0.87
CA ILE A 45 9.64 -45.44 0.39
C ILE A 45 9.96 -44.55 1.60
N CYS A 46 8.98 -44.35 2.48
CA CYS A 46 9.21 -44.02 3.89
C CYS A 46 8.14 -44.69 4.77
N LEU A 47 8.56 -45.35 5.84
CA LEU A 47 7.68 -46.17 6.71
C LEU A 47 7.13 -45.37 7.91
N PRO A 48 5.91 -45.67 8.40
CA PRO A 48 5.31 -44.97 9.53
C PRO A 48 5.91 -45.42 10.88
N ARG A 49 6.51 -44.47 11.62
CA ARG A 49 6.96 -44.73 13.00
C ARG A 49 5.77 -45.01 13.92
N HIS A 50 5.89 -46.08 14.70
CA HIS A 50 4.92 -46.43 15.75
C HIS A 50 5.15 -45.54 16.98
N TYR A 51 4.08 -45.17 17.68
CA TYR A 51 4.16 -44.50 18.98
C TYR A 51 4.10 -45.54 20.11
N HIS A 52 5.14 -45.60 20.94
CA HIS A 52 5.09 -46.33 22.20
C HIS A 52 4.46 -45.46 23.29
N ALA A 53 3.50 -46.02 24.03
CA ALA A 53 2.95 -45.41 25.23
C ALA A 53 3.65 -45.99 26.48
N THR A 54 4.59 -45.25 27.06
CA THR A 54 5.27 -45.64 28.30
C THR A 54 4.32 -45.50 29.50
N ARG A 55 4.04 -46.63 30.14
CA ARG A 55 3.27 -46.73 31.39
C ARG A 55 4.24 -46.89 32.55
N LEU A 56 4.27 -45.94 33.48
CA LEU A 56 5.03 -46.07 34.73
C LEU A 56 4.09 -46.32 35.90
N LEU A 57 4.53 -47.20 36.81
CA LEU A 57 3.87 -47.45 38.08
C LEU A 57 4.26 -46.35 39.07
N GLN A 58 3.39 -46.09 40.05
CA GLN A 58 3.83 -45.62 41.35
C GLN A 58 3.02 -46.36 42.42
N GLN A 59 3.71 -47.16 43.23
CA GLN A 59 3.17 -47.83 44.42
C GLN A 59 3.49 -46.99 45.66
N SER A 60 2.78 -47.23 46.76
CA SER A 60 2.75 -46.35 47.93
C SER A 60 2.91 -47.10 49.26
N GLN A 61 3.90 -46.71 50.06
CA GLN A 61 4.04 -46.83 51.52
C GLN A 61 5.12 -45.79 51.91
N VAL A 62 4.95 -44.85 52.84
CA VAL A 62 4.54 -44.88 54.27
C VAL A 62 5.74 -45.15 55.20
N GLU A 63 5.83 -44.30 56.22
CA GLU A 63 6.84 -44.11 57.30
C GLU A 63 6.93 -45.32 58.29
N PRO A 64 7.83 -45.37 59.32
CA PRO A 64 8.54 -44.23 59.96
C PRO A 64 9.97 -44.45 60.55
N GLN A 65 10.45 -43.37 61.20
CA GLN A 65 11.26 -43.31 62.45
C GLN A 65 12.81 -43.32 62.46
N ALA A 66 13.30 -42.47 63.38
CA ALA A 66 14.50 -42.58 64.25
C ALA A 66 15.91 -42.14 63.75
N GLN A 67 16.34 -41.01 64.35
CA GLN A 67 17.59 -40.85 65.14
C GLN A 67 18.97 -40.51 64.52
N ASP A 68 19.67 -39.72 65.36
CA ASP A 68 21.12 -39.60 65.64
C ASP A 68 22.11 -38.89 64.69
N GLU A 69 22.51 -37.69 65.16
CA GLU A 69 23.89 -37.27 65.51
C GLU A 69 24.97 -36.86 64.47
N GLN A 70 25.55 -35.67 64.75
CA GLN A 70 26.97 -35.27 64.62
C GLN A 70 27.64 -35.20 63.21
N ALA A 71 28.74 -34.46 62.97
CA ALA A 71 29.28 -33.20 63.54
C ALA A 71 30.48 -32.71 62.68
N THR A 72 30.93 -31.45 62.87
CA THR A 72 32.23 -30.86 62.41
C THR A 72 32.50 -30.77 60.88
N ALA A 73 33.34 -29.88 60.33
CA ALA A 73 34.13 -28.73 60.81
C ALA A 73 34.10 -27.60 59.72
N LEU A 74 34.08 -26.29 60.04
CA LEU A 74 35.22 -25.35 60.21
C LEU A 74 36.40 -25.49 59.21
N ALA A 75 37.10 -24.43 58.76
CA ALA A 75 36.84 -22.96 58.68
C ALA A 75 38.01 -22.24 57.94
N GLU A 76 37.85 -20.93 57.63
CA GLU A 76 38.92 -19.88 57.50
C GLU A 76 39.99 -20.04 56.37
N ASP A 77 40.78 -19.03 55.95
CA ASP A 77 40.96 -17.59 56.30
C ASP A 77 41.22 -16.80 54.96
N ILE A 78 40.65 -15.62 54.64
CA ILE A 78 41.07 -14.21 54.95
C ILE A 78 42.46 -13.82 54.34
N ARG A 79 42.84 -12.60 53.87
CA ARG A 79 42.65 -11.15 54.24
C ARG A 79 42.77 -10.28 52.94
N ASN A 80 42.38 -8.99 52.79
CA ASN A 80 42.74 -7.74 53.52
C ASN A 80 41.79 -6.53 53.22
N LEU A 81 41.95 -5.43 53.97
CA LEU A 81 41.26 -4.09 53.98
C LEU A 81 42.30 -2.94 53.82
N PRO A 82 42.05 -1.60 54.04
CA PRO A 82 40.85 -0.76 54.34
C PRO A 82 40.55 0.27 53.19
N GLN A 83 39.89 1.45 53.24
CA GLN A 83 39.25 2.42 54.21
C GLN A 83 37.77 2.73 53.76
N LYS A 84 36.91 3.63 54.30
CA LYS A 84 36.94 4.97 55.00
C LYS A 84 37.38 6.17 54.13
N GLU A 85 36.91 7.43 54.28
CA GLU A 85 36.07 8.17 55.28
C GLU A 85 34.67 8.57 54.70
N GLU A 86 33.55 8.72 55.42
CA GLU A 86 33.06 9.83 56.31
C GLU A 86 32.96 11.22 55.60
N GLU A 87 31.88 12.01 55.68
CA GLU A 87 31.14 12.56 56.85
C GLU A 87 29.58 12.59 56.76
N HIS A 88 28.91 13.18 57.78
CA HIS A 88 27.46 13.45 57.93
C HIS A 88 27.30 14.83 58.63
N PRO A 89 26.19 15.61 58.47
CA PRO A 89 25.15 15.61 59.54
C PRO A 89 23.69 16.09 59.21
N SER A 90 22.76 15.54 60.01
CA SER A 90 21.49 16.07 60.59
C SER A 90 20.64 17.27 60.09
N GLN A 91 19.31 17.05 60.15
CA GLN A 91 18.21 17.90 60.72
C GLN A 91 17.67 19.16 60.00
N SER A 92 16.34 19.16 59.78
CA SER A 92 15.38 20.15 60.35
C SER A 92 13.93 19.61 60.28
N ALA A 93 13.00 20.23 61.01
CA ALA A 93 11.55 19.98 60.97
C ALA A 93 10.79 21.26 61.41
N ASP A 94 9.57 21.49 60.89
CA ASP A 94 8.49 22.41 61.34
C ASP A 94 7.54 22.74 60.14
N SER A 95 6.33 23.31 60.25
CA SER A 95 5.17 23.03 61.12
C SER A 95 3.91 23.88 60.75
N ILE A 96 2.80 23.24 60.38
CA ILE A 96 1.38 23.60 60.71
C ILE A 96 0.73 24.87 60.02
N GLN A 97 -0.62 24.91 60.01
CA GLN A 97 -1.59 25.98 59.65
C GLN A 97 -1.95 26.20 58.15
N GLU A 98 -3.21 26.47 57.73
CA GLU A 98 -4.52 26.12 58.32
C GLU A 98 -5.68 26.25 57.29
N GLU A 99 -6.85 25.78 57.71
CA GLU A 99 -8.15 25.61 57.05
C GLU A 99 -8.86 26.87 56.46
N VAL A 100 -9.82 26.62 55.56
CA VAL A 100 -11.25 27.00 55.74
C VAL A 100 -12.13 25.89 55.12
N ALA A 101 -13.28 25.56 55.74
CA ALA A 101 -14.17 24.46 55.33
C ALA A 101 -15.61 24.90 55.01
N SER A 102 -16.42 23.99 54.44
CA SER A 102 -17.88 24.04 54.56
C SER A 102 -18.57 22.64 54.61
N THR A 103 -18.59 22.08 55.81
CA THR A 103 -19.78 21.65 56.60
C THR A 103 -20.86 20.66 56.08
N GLN A 104 -21.31 19.81 57.02
CA GLN A 104 -22.55 18.98 57.07
C GLN A 104 -22.52 17.59 56.35
N PRO A 105 -23.32 16.60 56.80
CA PRO A 105 -22.99 15.81 58.00
C PRO A 105 -23.13 14.28 57.83
N SER A 106 -22.73 13.53 58.85
CA SER A 106 -22.80 12.06 58.91
C SER A 106 -24.15 11.50 59.35
N VAL A 107 -24.58 10.40 58.70
CA VAL A 107 -25.40 9.32 59.28
C VAL A 107 -24.83 8.00 58.78
N GLU A 108 -24.92 6.94 59.59
CA GLU A 108 -24.26 5.65 59.37
C GLU A 108 -25.08 4.72 58.46
N GLU A 109 -24.42 4.02 57.54
CA GLU A 109 -24.83 2.67 57.11
C GLU A 109 -23.61 1.74 57.13
N GLN A 110 -23.85 0.45 57.40
CA GLN A 110 -22.84 -0.50 57.85
C GLN A 110 -22.19 -1.24 56.68
N ASP A 111 -20.90 -1.01 56.42
CA ASP A 111 -20.14 -1.74 55.39
C ASP A 111 -19.73 -3.14 55.89
N ALA A 112 -20.65 -4.10 55.74
CA ALA A 112 -20.49 -5.49 56.16
C ALA A 112 -19.52 -6.26 55.24
N SER A 113 -18.22 -6.00 55.41
CA SER A 113 -17.13 -6.66 54.69
C SER A 113 -17.04 -8.15 55.03
N LEU A 114 -17.52 -8.99 54.10
CA LEU A 114 -17.46 -10.45 54.22
C LEU A 114 -16.01 -10.95 54.05
N GLU A 115 -15.42 -11.45 55.14
CA GLU A 115 -14.13 -12.15 55.07
C GLU A 115 -14.24 -13.43 54.21
N LEU A 116 -13.53 -13.45 53.08
CA LEU A 116 -13.45 -14.62 52.21
C LEU A 116 -12.61 -15.72 52.86
N SER A 117 -13.14 -16.94 52.87
CA SER A 117 -12.49 -18.07 53.53
C SER A 117 -11.12 -18.41 52.90
N GLU A 118 -10.22 -18.99 53.69
CA GLU A 118 -8.89 -19.42 53.21
C GLU A 118 -8.98 -20.38 52.01
N ALA A 119 -10.04 -21.20 51.96
CA ALA A 119 -10.36 -22.09 50.85
C ALA A 119 -10.74 -21.32 49.56
N GLU A 120 -11.40 -20.17 49.69
CA GLU A 120 -11.75 -19.30 48.56
C GLU A 120 -10.56 -18.51 48.05
N LEU A 121 -9.67 -18.04 48.94
CA LEU A 121 -8.39 -17.44 48.57
C LEU A 121 -7.52 -18.45 47.79
N LYS A 122 -7.37 -19.68 48.30
CA LYS A 122 -6.68 -20.78 47.60
C LYS A 122 -7.31 -21.12 46.25
N LYS A 123 -8.64 -21.15 46.17
CA LYS A 123 -9.42 -21.36 44.93
C LYS A 123 -9.23 -20.21 43.93
N GLN A 124 -9.13 -18.97 44.39
CA GLN A 124 -8.91 -17.79 43.55
C GLN A 124 -7.48 -17.77 43.00
N ALA A 125 -6.48 -17.99 43.85
CA ALA A 125 -5.08 -18.13 43.42
C ALA A 125 -4.91 -19.23 42.34
N LEU A 126 -5.62 -20.36 42.48
CA LEU A 126 -5.63 -21.41 41.45
C LEU A 126 -6.26 -20.95 40.13
N LYS A 127 -7.42 -20.25 40.15
CA LYS A 127 -8.02 -19.68 38.92
C LYS A 127 -7.05 -18.73 38.21
N ASP A 128 -6.36 -17.90 38.98
CA ASP A 128 -5.50 -16.85 38.44
C ASP A 128 -4.16 -17.41 37.92
N SER A 129 -3.62 -18.44 38.59
CA SER A 129 -2.51 -19.26 38.10
C SER A 129 -2.87 -19.98 36.79
N VAL A 130 -4.03 -20.66 36.73
CA VAL A 130 -4.51 -21.32 35.51
C VAL A 130 -4.74 -20.30 34.37
N ARG A 131 -5.29 -19.12 34.67
CA ARG A 131 -5.45 -18.05 33.66
C ARG A 131 -4.10 -17.51 33.19
N GLY A 132 -3.13 -17.35 34.10
CA GLY A 132 -1.77 -16.92 33.78
C GLY A 132 -1.01 -17.93 32.91
N PHE A 133 -1.17 -19.22 33.17
CA PHE A 133 -0.62 -20.29 32.33
C PHE A 133 -1.30 -20.34 30.96
N MET A 134 -2.65 -20.41 30.92
CA MET A 134 -3.39 -20.54 29.66
C MET A 134 -3.22 -19.33 28.73
N ARG A 135 -2.94 -18.13 29.27
CA ARG A 135 -2.55 -16.96 28.45
C ARG A 135 -1.28 -17.18 27.62
N LYS A 136 -0.36 -18.03 28.06
CA LYS A 136 0.89 -18.36 27.34
C LYS A 136 0.68 -19.39 26.23
N VAL A 137 -0.49 -20.00 26.12
CA VAL A 137 -0.84 -20.94 25.04
C VAL A 137 -1.30 -20.15 23.81
N PRO A 138 -0.67 -20.30 22.63
CA PRO A 138 -1.13 -19.65 21.41
C PRO A 138 -2.57 -20.05 21.08
N SER A 139 -3.45 -19.07 20.98
CA SER A 139 -4.87 -19.26 20.69
C SER A 139 -5.21 -18.73 19.30
N SER A 140 -6.20 -19.34 18.65
CA SER A 140 -6.83 -18.79 17.44
C SER A 140 -7.53 -17.46 17.75
N VAL A 141 -7.90 -16.69 16.72
CA VAL A 141 -8.77 -15.52 16.89
C VAL A 141 -9.80 -15.47 15.77
N ALA A 142 -11.07 -15.37 16.14
CA ALA A 142 -12.18 -15.19 15.22
C ALA A 142 -13.25 -14.27 15.80
N VAL A 143 -14.16 -13.78 14.95
CA VAL A 143 -15.32 -12.98 15.34
C VAL A 143 -16.59 -13.67 14.90
N VAL A 144 -17.47 -13.96 15.84
CA VAL A 144 -18.81 -14.51 15.59
C VAL A 144 -19.78 -13.36 15.40
N THR A 145 -20.60 -13.39 14.35
CA THR A 145 -21.76 -12.49 14.16
C THR A 145 -23.04 -13.29 13.97
N VAL A 146 -24.17 -12.71 14.37
CA VAL A 146 -25.48 -13.37 14.41
C VAL A 146 -26.56 -12.40 13.95
N ALA A 147 -27.61 -12.91 13.29
CA ALA A 147 -28.81 -12.12 13.04
C ALA A 147 -29.48 -11.74 14.37
N GLY A 148 -29.66 -10.43 14.61
CA GLY A 148 -30.39 -9.94 15.78
C GLY A 148 -31.89 -9.93 15.52
N THR A 149 -32.67 -10.54 16.41
CA THR A 149 -34.14 -10.61 16.34
C THR A 149 -34.85 -9.29 16.63
N ASP A 150 -34.20 -8.36 17.33
CA ASP A 150 -34.77 -7.06 17.68
C ASP A 150 -34.89 -6.17 16.43
N THR A 151 -36.05 -6.26 15.78
CA THR A 151 -36.41 -5.51 14.57
C THR A 151 -36.51 -3.98 14.78
N GLY A 152 -36.27 -3.48 15.99
CA GLY A 152 -36.01 -2.07 16.26
C GLY A 152 -34.73 -1.59 15.57
N LYS A 153 -34.88 -0.71 14.56
CA LYS A 153 -33.82 -0.15 13.68
C LYS A 153 -32.67 0.64 14.37
N LYS A 154 -32.46 0.50 15.68
CA LYS A 154 -31.47 1.23 16.48
C LYS A 154 -30.33 0.38 17.04
N HIS A 155 -30.45 -0.96 17.09
CA HIS A 155 -29.37 -1.83 17.57
C HIS A 155 -28.35 -2.15 16.47
N GLY A 156 -27.16 -2.58 16.89
CA GLY A 156 -26.02 -2.86 15.99
C GLY A 156 -25.78 -4.37 15.86
N PRO A 157 -24.78 -4.79 15.07
CA PRO A 157 -24.52 -6.21 14.85
C PRO A 157 -24.16 -6.91 16.17
N VAL A 158 -24.96 -7.91 16.51
CA VAL A 158 -24.73 -8.83 17.63
C VAL A 158 -23.59 -9.77 17.24
N GLY A 159 -22.67 -9.99 18.18
CA GLY A 159 -21.51 -10.83 17.96
C GLY A 159 -20.57 -10.85 19.15
N VAL A 160 -19.50 -11.65 19.06
CA VAL A 160 -18.45 -11.74 20.08
C VAL A 160 -17.13 -12.17 19.45
N ALA A 161 -16.02 -11.62 19.96
CA ALA A 161 -14.68 -12.11 19.66
C ALA A 161 -14.40 -13.40 20.45
N VAL A 162 -13.86 -14.43 19.78
CA VAL A 162 -13.55 -15.74 20.39
C VAL A 162 -12.12 -16.16 20.10
N SER A 163 -11.46 -16.70 21.12
CA SER A 163 -10.14 -17.37 21.02
C SER A 163 -10.21 -18.88 21.29
N SER A 164 -11.41 -19.38 21.58
CA SER A 164 -11.72 -20.79 21.89
C SER A 164 -12.03 -21.63 20.65
N LEU A 165 -11.85 -21.09 19.44
CA LEU A 165 -12.25 -21.74 18.18
C LEU A 165 -11.28 -22.86 17.77
N CYS A 166 -11.81 -24.08 17.65
CA CYS A 166 -11.11 -25.29 17.23
C CYS A 166 -11.89 -26.04 16.12
N THR A 167 -11.19 -26.78 15.26
CA THR A 167 -11.79 -27.75 14.34
C THR A 167 -11.97 -29.09 15.06
N VAL A 168 -13.12 -29.74 14.89
CA VAL A 168 -13.49 -31.02 15.56
C VAL A 168 -13.37 -32.20 14.60
N THR A 169 -13.93 -32.09 13.40
CA THR A 169 -13.81 -33.07 12.32
C THR A 169 -13.97 -32.37 10.96
N LEU A 170 -13.46 -32.99 9.89
CA LEU A 170 -13.63 -32.53 8.51
C LEU A 170 -14.80 -33.21 7.80
N ASP A 171 -15.34 -34.30 8.34
CA ASP A 171 -16.52 -34.99 7.83
C ASP A 171 -17.50 -35.34 8.98
N PRO A 172 -18.73 -34.78 8.98
CA PRO A 172 -19.08 -33.53 8.29
C PRO A 172 -18.20 -32.39 8.85
N PRO A 173 -17.85 -31.35 8.07
CA PRO A 173 -16.96 -30.29 8.55
C PRO A 173 -17.57 -29.58 9.77
N THR A 174 -16.91 -29.70 10.91
CA THR A 174 -17.44 -29.34 12.24
C THR A 174 -16.39 -28.62 13.06
N ILE A 175 -16.82 -27.55 13.74
CA ILE A 175 -16.01 -26.70 14.62
C ILE A 175 -16.62 -26.65 16.02
N SER A 176 -15.83 -26.22 17.00
CA SER A 176 -16.31 -25.91 18.35
C SER A 176 -15.71 -24.62 18.89
N PHE A 177 -16.46 -23.90 19.71
CA PHE A 177 -15.98 -22.77 20.49
C PHE A 177 -16.82 -22.56 21.75
N ASN A 178 -16.29 -21.81 22.71
CA ASN A 178 -16.89 -21.62 24.03
C ASN A 178 -17.40 -20.19 24.16
N ILE A 179 -18.66 -20.01 24.60
CA ILE A 179 -19.23 -18.72 25.01
C ILE A 179 -19.44 -18.74 26.53
N LYS A 180 -19.12 -17.65 27.24
CA LYS A 180 -19.45 -17.49 28.66
C LYS A 180 -20.93 -17.15 28.84
N GLU A 181 -21.62 -17.72 29.83
CA GLU A 181 -22.97 -17.29 30.21
C GLU A 181 -22.94 -16.24 31.36
N PRO A 182 -23.93 -15.32 31.42
CA PRO A 182 -24.95 -15.05 30.40
C PRO A 182 -24.37 -14.31 29.18
N SER A 183 -24.91 -14.55 27.98
CA SER A 183 -24.44 -13.88 26.75
C SER A 183 -25.52 -13.74 25.70
N LYS A 184 -25.87 -12.49 25.37
CA LYS A 184 -26.78 -12.13 24.27
C LYS A 184 -26.38 -12.73 22.92
N THR A 185 -25.10 -13.04 22.69
CA THR A 185 -24.68 -13.69 21.45
C THR A 185 -25.15 -15.15 21.40
N LEU A 186 -25.11 -15.85 22.54
CA LEU A 186 -25.62 -17.22 22.67
C LEU A 186 -27.15 -17.23 22.55
N ASP A 187 -27.82 -16.26 23.19
CA ASP A 187 -29.27 -16.12 23.10
C ASP A 187 -29.72 -15.85 21.66
N SER A 188 -29.09 -14.92 20.94
CA SER A 188 -29.37 -14.70 19.51
C SER A 188 -28.99 -15.88 18.61
N ILE A 189 -28.00 -16.72 18.96
CA ILE A 189 -27.70 -17.97 18.22
C ILE A 189 -28.86 -18.95 18.37
N ARG A 190 -29.38 -19.12 19.60
CA ARG A 190 -30.54 -19.98 19.90
C ARG A 190 -31.78 -19.49 19.15
N GLU A 191 -32.04 -18.17 19.18
CA GLU A 191 -33.13 -17.53 18.43
C GLU A 191 -32.99 -17.67 16.90
N ALA A 192 -31.78 -17.58 16.35
CA ALA A 192 -31.48 -17.76 14.94
C ALA A 192 -31.50 -19.24 14.48
N ASN A 193 -32.22 -20.12 15.18
CA ASN A 193 -32.26 -21.58 14.94
C ASN A 193 -30.86 -22.24 14.88
N GLY A 194 -29.94 -21.74 15.69
CA GLY A 194 -28.54 -22.17 15.74
C GLY A 194 -27.65 -21.61 14.63
N LEU A 195 -28.14 -20.72 13.76
CA LEU A 195 -27.38 -20.19 12.62
C LEU A 195 -26.56 -18.95 12.98
N PHE A 196 -25.31 -18.90 12.52
CA PHE A 196 -24.39 -17.78 12.74
C PHE A 196 -23.25 -17.79 11.72
N ARG A 197 -22.49 -16.70 11.68
CA ARG A 197 -21.32 -16.55 10.81
C ARG A 197 -20.05 -16.30 11.62
N ILE A 198 -18.95 -16.93 11.23
CA ILE A 198 -17.60 -16.66 11.75
C ILE A 198 -16.82 -15.85 10.72
N HIS A 199 -16.06 -14.85 11.16
CA HIS A 199 -15.09 -14.10 10.36
C HIS A 199 -13.68 -14.33 10.90
N PHE A 200 -12.71 -14.51 10.00
CA PHE A 200 -11.30 -14.74 10.31
C PHE A 200 -10.49 -13.46 10.02
N PRO A 201 -10.05 -12.71 11.05
CA PRO A 201 -9.32 -11.47 10.88
C PRO A 201 -7.88 -11.69 10.41
N ALA A 202 -7.39 -10.77 9.59
CA ALA A 202 -5.98 -10.68 9.20
C ALA A 202 -5.09 -10.36 10.42
N ALA A 203 -3.84 -10.78 10.35
CA ALA A 203 -2.79 -10.45 11.31
C ALA A 203 -2.30 -8.99 11.18
N ASP A 204 -3.21 -8.02 11.07
CA ASP A 204 -2.92 -6.60 10.89
C ASP A 204 -3.69 -5.71 11.88
N ARG A 205 -3.43 -4.40 11.83
CA ARG A 205 -4.11 -3.40 12.69
C ARG A 205 -5.62 -3.32 12.45
N GLY A 206 -6.11 -3.65 11.26
CA GLY A 206 -7.52 -3.65 10.91
C GLY A 206 -8.24 -4.86 11.53
N GLY A 207 -7.71 -6.06 11.33
CA GLY A 207 -8.23 -7.29 11.93
C GLY A 207 -8.25 -7.19 13.46
N ALA A 208 -7.17 -6.70 14.07
CA ALA A 208 -7.10 -6.46 15.51
C ALA A 208 -8.13 -5.43 16.02
N LYS A 209 -8.45 -4.40 15.22
CA LYS A 209 -9.53 -3.44 15.52
C LYS A 209 -10.91 -4.10 15.53
N VAL A 210 -11.20 -5.03 14.60
CA VAL A 210 -12.48 -5.77 14.59
C VAL A 210 -12.63 -6.58 15.88
N VAL A 211 -11.57 -7.30 16.27
CA VAL A 211 -11.60 -8.16 17.45
C VAL A 211 -11.78 -7.35 18.72
N ASP A 212 -11.15 -6.18 18.85
CA ASP A 212 -11.40 -5.24 19.96
C ASP A 212 -12.88 -4.80 20.01
N LEU A 213 -13.45 -4.34 18.88
CA LEU A 213 -14.84 -3.89 18.80
C LEU A 213 -15.86 -4.99 19.12
N PHE A 214 -15.52 -6.26 18.90
CA PHE A 214 -16.34 -7.43 19.28
C PHE A 214 -15.95 -8.06 20.62
N SER A 215 -14.88 -7.60 21.28
CA SER A 215 -14.53 -7.99 22.66
C SER A 215 -15.30 -7.17 23.72
N ARG A 216 -15.79 -5.97 23.36
CA ARG A 216 -16.50 -5.03 24.25
C ARG A 216 -17.92 -5.45 24.67
N GLY A 217 -18.36 -6.68 24.37
CA GLY A 217 -19.71 -7.17 24.70
C GLY A 217 -20.84 -6.53 23.87
N ASN A 218 -22.09 -6.67 24.32
CA ASN A 218 -23.29 -6.34 23.53
C ASN A 218 -24.21 -5.34 24.27
N HIS A 219 -23.77 -4.08 24.29
CA HIS A 219 -24.47 -2.92 24.85
C HIS A 219 -24.58 -1.77 23.82
N PRO A 220 -25.45 -0.76 24.03
CA PRO A 220 -25.74 0.28 23.04
C PRO A 220 -24.51 1.01 22.49
N ASP A 221 -23.51 1.27 23.33
CA ASP A 221 -22.32 2.04 22.94
C ASP A 221 -21.37 1.21 22.08
N ALA A 222 -21.21 -0.08 22.38
CA ALA A 222 -20.50 -1.02 21.51
C ALA A 222 -21.20 -1.15 20.14
N TYR A 223 -22.54 -1.15 20.09
CA TYR A 223 -23.29 -1.14 18.84
C TYR A 223 -23.09 0.16 18.03
N ASN A 224 -23.14 1.31 18.70
CA ASN A 224 -22.92 2.62 18.07
C ASN A 224 -21.48 2.75 17.56
N LEU A 225 -20.49 2.28 18.34
CA LEU A 225 -19.09 2.27 17.97
C LEU A 225 -18.83 1.36 16.77
N ARG A 226 -19.36 0.12 16.78
CA ARG A 226 -19.33 -0.78 15.59
C ARG A 226 -19.90 -0.08 14.36
N ARG A 227 -21.11 0.49 14.44
CA ARG A 227 -21.76 1.19 13.32
C ARG A 227 -20.95 2.39 12.80
N LYS A 228 -20.22 3.08 13.67
CA LYS A 228 -19.33 4.20 13.32
C LYS A 228 -18.02 3.75 12.68
N GLU A 229 -17.52 2.57 13.04
CA GLU A 229 -16.12 2.19 12.82
C GLU A 229 -15.88 1.00 11.86
N LEU A 230 -16.94 0.29 11.44
CA LEU A 230 -16.88 -0.89 10.57
C LEU A 230 -18.04 -0.90 9.57
N LYS A 231 -17.80 -1.35 8.34
CA LYS A 231 -18.83 -1.57 7.31
C LYS A 231 -19.41 -2.97 7.42
N PHE A 232 -20.73 -3.03 7.61
CA PHE A 232 -21.49 -4.29 7.64
C PHE A 232 -22.54 -4.33 6.54
N HIS A 233 -22.55 -5.40 5.75
CA HIS A 233 -23.71 -5.77 4.95
C HIS A 233 -24.63 -6.64 5.81
N HIS A 234 -25.93 -6.32 5.81
CA HIS A 234 -26.95 -7.13 6.45
C HIS A 234 -27.73 -7.83 5.32
N PRO A 235 -27.61 -9.16 5.17
CA PRO A 235 -28.40 -9.89 4.19
C PRO A 235 -29.89 -9.64 4.38
N GLN A 236 -30.61 -9.40 3.29
CA GLN A 236 -32.07 -9.38 3.27
C GLN A 236 -32.59 -10.61 2.53
N GLU A 237 -33.68 -11.17 3.00
CA GLU A 237 -34.47 -12.13 2.24
C GLU A 237 -35.06 -11.45 1.00
N GLN A 238 -34.39 -11.60 -0.13
CA GLN A 238 -34.91 -11.26 -1.44
C GLN A 238 -34.63 -12.41 -2.41
N PRO A 239 -35.64 -12.91 -3.16
CA PRO A 239 -35.52 -14.18 -3.89
C PRO A 239 -34.50 -14.18 -5.05
N ASN A 240 -34.01 -13.00 -5.45
CA ASN A 240 -33.10 -12.82 -6.58
C ASN A 240 -31.74 -12.21 -6.20
N SER A 241 -31.38 -12.11 -4.91
CA SER A 241 -30.10 -11.50 -4.51
C SER A 241 -28.96 -12.51 -4.43
N THR A 242 -27.81 -12.19 -5.04
CA THR A 242 -26.58 -13.00 -4.95
C THR A 242 -25.83 -12.82 -3.62
N SER A 243 -26.45 -12.21 -2.61
CA SER A 243 -25.86 -11.90 -1.30
C SER A 243 -26.69 -12.41 -0.10
N SER A 244 -27.76 -13.16 -0.35
CA SER A 244 -28.50 -13.87 0.70
C SER A 244 -27.68 -15.07 1.20
N THR A 245 -27.29 -15.08 2.49
CA THR A 245 -26.65 -16.24 3.13
C THR A 245 -27.56 -16.84 4.22
N PRO A 246 -27.51 -18.16 4.47
CA PRO A 246 -28.55 -18.85 5.26
C PRO A 246 -28.76 -18.35 6.69
N SER A 247 -27.71 -17.81 7.32
CA SER A 247 -27.78 -17.28 8.69
C SER A 247 -28.38 -15.88 8.81
N LEU A 248 -28.51 -15.15 7.69
CA LEU A 248 -28.78 -13.71 7.63
C LEU A 248 -27.84 -12.85 8.52
N ALA A 249 -26.70 -13.40 8.97
CA ALA A 249 -25.84 -12.75 9.93
C ALA A 249 -25.09 -11.55 9.33
N PRO A 250 -24.80 -10.49 10.12
CA PRO A 250 -24.05 -9.32 9.65
C PRO A 250 -22.69 -9.71 9.08
N GLN A 251 -22.46 -9.36 7.81
CA GLN A 251 -21.23 -9.65 7.09
C GLN A 251 -20.25 -8.47 7.17
N ILE A 252 -19.02 -8.73 7.61
CA ILE A 252 -17.99 -7.69 7.77
C ILE A 252 -17.24 -7.50 6.43
N TRP A 253 -17.63 -6.49 5.67
CA TRP A 253 -17.11 -6.22 4.32
C TRP A 253 -15.89 -5.29 4.37
N GLU A 254 -14.87 -5.73 5.09
CA GLU A 254 -13.62 -5.01 5.29
C GLU A 254 -12.43 -5.85 4.78
N ASP A 255 -11.40 -5.21 4.22
CA ASP A 255 -10.27 -5.91 3.55
C ASP A 255 -9.59 -6.92 4.48
N TYR A 256 -9.37 -6.54 5.74
CA TYR A 256 -8.74 -7.30 6.82
C TYR A 256 -9.57 -8.45 7.41
N ILE A 257 -10.63 -8.90 6.72
CA ILE A 257 -11.26 -10.21 6.94
C ILE A 257 -10.82 -11.14 5.81
N LEU A 258 -10.08 -12.20 6.13
CA LEU A 258 -9.45 -13.10 5.15
C LEU A 258 -10.38 -14.22 4.66
N ALA A 259 -11.24 -14.71 5.56
CA ALA A 259 -12.21 -15.76 5.30
C ALA A 259 -13.41 -15.61 6.23
N ALA A 260 -14.51 -16.28 5.90
CA ALA A 260 -15.68 -16.40 6.76
C ALA A 260 -16.39 -17.74 6.55
N MET A 261 -17.01 -18.28 7.60
CA MET A 261 -17.79 -19.51 7.58
C MET A 261 -19.24 -19.24 7.95
N GLU A 262 -20.19 -19.79 7.20
CA GLU A 262 -21.58 -19.93 7.63
C GLU A 262 -21.72 -21.25 8.40
N CYS A 263 -22.32 -21.20 9.58
CA CYS A 263 -22.31 -22.30 10.54
C CYS A 263 -23.68 -22.50 11.18
N LYS A 264 -23.97 -23.76 11.54
CA LYS A 264 -25.16 -24.15 12.29
C LYS A 264 -24.80 -24.96 13.53
N VAL A 265 -25.23 -24.52 14.71
CA VAL A 265 -25.12 -25.29 15.96
C VAL A 265 -25.83 -26.63 15.81
N THR A 266 -25.15 -27.69 16.22
CA THR A 266 -25.67 -29.07 16.27
C THR A 266 -25.88 -29.55 17.70
N HIS A 267 -25.01 -29.11 18.62
CA HIS A 267 -25.04 -29.47 20.04
C HIS A 267 -24.55 -28.30 20.89
N GLU A 268 -25.17 -28.12 22.05
CA GLU A 268 -24.68 -27.26 23.14
C GLU A 268 -24.29 -28.12 24.34
N PHE A 269 -23.14 -27.87 24.96
CA PHE A 269 -22.71 -28.54 26.18
C PHE A 269 -22.44 -27.52 27.29
N PRO A 270 -23.29 -27.41 28.33
CA PRO A 270 -23.06 -26.51 29.45
C PRO A 270 -21.93 -27.05 30.35
N VAL A 271 -20.96 -26.18 30.65
CA VAL A 271 -19.75 -26.46 31.44
C VAL A 271 -19.52 -25.31 32.43
N ALA A 272 -20.20 -25.39 33.57
CA ALA A 272 -20.18 -24.40 34.65
C ALA A 272 -20.62 -22.99 34.20
N ASP A 273 -19.69 -22.06 33.96
CA ASP A 273 -19.98 -20.68 33.54
C ASP A 273 -19.84 -20.45 32.02
N HIS A 274 -19.63 -21.51 31.24
CA HIS A 274 -19.52 -21.46 29.78
C HIS A 274 -20.35 -22.56 29.10
N VAL A 275 -20.80 -22.30 27.88
CA VAL A 275 -21.37 -23.30 26.97
C VAL A 275 -20.39 -23.55 25.83
N ILE A 276 -20.10 -24.83 25.57
CA ILE A 276 -19.38 -25.26 24.36
C ILE A 276 -20.42 -25.46 23.25
N LEU A 277 -20.31 -24.65 22.20
CA LEU A 277 -21.10 -24.82 20.97
C LEU A 277 -20.32 -25.71 20.00
N VAL A 278 -20.96 -26.76 19.49
CA VAL A 278 -20.43 -27.61 18.40
C VAL A 278 -21.30 -27.39 17.16
N ALA A 279 -20.69 -26.85 16.11
CA ALA A 279 -21.40 -26.39 14.93
C ALA A 279 -20.85 -27.00 13.64
N LYS A 280 -21.76 -27.40 12.74
CA LYS A 280 -21.44 -27.80 11.38
C LYS A 280 -21.18 -26.55 10.54
N VAL A 281 -20.14 -26.58 9.72
CA VAL A 281 -19.88 -25.57 8.69
C VAL A 281 -20.73 -25.90 7.46
N GLU A 282 -21.53 -24.94 7.00
CA GLU A 282 -22.40 -25.07 5.83
C GLU A 282 -21.81 -24.40 4.58
N ASN A 283 -21.03 -23.32 4.76
CA ASN A 283 -20.30 -22.65 3.67
C ASN A 283 -18.97 -22.05 4.18
N LEU A 284 -17.98 -21.90 3.29
CA LEU A 284 -16.70 -21.25 3.54
C LEU A 284 -16.36 -20.27 2.40
N GLU A 285 -16.39 -18.98 2.71
CA GLU A 285 -15.88 -17.92 1.84
C GLU A 285 -14.42 -17.62 2.18
N ARG A 286 -13.54 -17.52 1.17
CA ARG A 286 -12.12 -17.19 1.33
C ARG A 286 -11.69 -16.15 0.31
N LYS A 287 -11.05 -15.07 0.76
CA LYS A 287 -10.40 -14.10 -0.12
C LYS A 287 -9.06 -14.62 -0.63
N LEU A 288 -8.69 -14.18 -1.83
CA LEU A 288 -7.38 -14.45 -2.44
C LEU A 288 -6.29 -13.56 -1.82
N SER A 289 -5.99 -13.75 -0.53
CA SER A 289 -4.80 -13.19 0.12
C SER A 289 -3.86 -14.30 0.63
N THR A 290 -2.58 -13.97 0.67
CA THR A 290 -1.48 -14.73 1.30
C THR A 290 -1.24 -14.35 2.76
N ASP A 291 -1.93 -13.34 3.28
CA ASP A 291 -1.74 -12.84 4.64
C ASP A 291 -2.18 -13.90 5.67
N PRO A 292 -1.47 -14.04 6.81
CA PRO A 292 -1.86 -14.97 7.86
C PRO A 292 -3.02 -14.43 8.70
N THR A 293 -3.80 -15.35 9.28
CA THR A 293 -4.74 -15.03 10.37
C THR A 293 -4.01 -14.67 11.66
N MET A 294 -4.65 -13.84 12.47
CA MET A 294 -4.12 -13.39 13.76
C MET A 294 -4.09 -14.50 14.83
N LEU A 295 -3.10 -14.45 15.72
CA LEU A 295 -3.03 -15.25 16.95
C LEU A 295 -3.24 -14.37 18.19
N TYR A 296 -3.66 -14.98 19.30
CA TYR A 296 -3.68 -14.35 20.63
C TYR A 296 -2.77 -15.12 21.58
N ILE A 297 -1.85 -14.41 22.25
CA ILE A 297 -0.92 -14.96 23.24
C ILE A 297 -0.42 -13.85 24.17
N ASP A 298 -0.27 -14.20 25.45
CA ASP A 298 0.19 -13.36 26.56
C ASP A 298 -0.54 -12.01 26.68
N GLY A 299 -1.87 -12.04 26.46
CA GLY A 299 -2.71 -10.85 26.50
C GLY A 299 -2.66 -9.97 25.25
N GLY A 300 -1.81 -10.29 24.26
CA GLY A 300 -1.60 -9.51 23.04
C GLY A 300 -1.95 -10.27 21.76
N TYR A 301 -2.05 -9.52 20.66
CA TYR A 301 -2.28 -10.05 19.32
C TYR A 301 -0.95 -10.21 18.56
N ARG A 302 -0.76 -11.34 17.88
CA ARG A 302 0.48 -11.66 17.17
C ARG A 302 0.25 -12.09 15.73
N ILE A 303 1.23 -11.78 14.89
CA ILE A 303 1.44 -12.46 13.60
C ILE A 303 2.03 -13.85 13.90
N PRO A 304 1.72 -14.93 13.15
CA PRO A 304 2.35 -16.25 13.34
C PRO A 304 3.88 -16.31 13.26
N LYS A 305 4.55 -15.22 12.84
CA LYS A 305 6.01 -15.05 12.91
C LYS A 305 6.53 -14.56 14.28
N GLY A 306 5.64 -14.30 15.25
CA GLY A 306 5.95 -13.79 16.59
C GLY A 306 5.83 -12.28 16.77
N GLU A 307 5.73 -11.52 15.67
CA GLU A 307 5.62 -10.05 15.67
C GLU A 307 4.33 -9.55 16.37
N ASN A 308 4.42 -8.40 17.03
CA ASN A 308 3.33 -7.78 17.81
C ASN A 308 2.39 -6.97 16.89
N ILE A 309 1.08 -7.22 16.98
CA ILE A 309 0.05 -6.44 16.29
C ILE A 309 -0.47 -5.36 17.22
N TYR A 310 -0.01 -4.12 17.00
CA TYR A 310 -0.35 -2.96 17.81
C TYR A 310 -1.84 -2.57 17.67
N THR A 311 -2.63 -2.82 18.71
CA THR A 311 -4.02 -2.34 18.83
C THR A 311 -4.08 -0.92 19.36
N SER A 312 -4.94 -0.09 18.74
CA SER A 312 -5.10 1.34 19.07
C SER A 312 -5.61 1.61 20.50
N VAL A 313 -6.24 0.64 21.17
CA VAL A 313 -6.78 0.82 22.53
C VAL A 313 -5.69 0.73 23.61
N ARG A 314 -4.61 -0.03 23.35
CA ARG A 314 -3.37 0.05 24.14
C ARG A 314 -2.29 0.87 23.46
N ALA A 315 -2.67 1.69 22.47
CA ALA A 315 -1.87 2.84 22.08
C ALA A 315 -1.95 3.93 23.16
N LYS A 316 -1.26 3.69 24.29
CA LYS A 316 -0.10 4.57 24.50
C LYS A 316 0.68 4.46 23.20
N THR A 317 0.70 5.54 22.42
CA THR A 317 1.75 5.79 21.44
C THR A 317 3.07 5.32 22.06
N PRO A 318 4.06 4.82 21.31
CA PRO A 318 5.41 4.96 21.79
C PRO A 318 5.61 6.47 22.00
N THR A 319 5.47 6.91 23.25
CA THR A 319 6.42 7.84 23.80
C THR A 319 7.74 7.05 23.78
N VAL A 320 8.70 7.29 22.88
CA VAL A 320 9.02 8.58 22.24
C VAL A 320 8.65 9.73 23.17
N THR A 321 9.34 9.75 24.30
CA THR A 321 9.81 11.01 24.86
C THR A 321 10.04 11.99 23.70
N ASN A 322 9.48 13.21 23.77
CA ASN A 322 9.27 14.09 22.60
C ASN A 322 10.57 14.58 21.88
N GLU A 323 11.71 13.96 22.19
CA GLU A 323 12.98 13.93 21.48
C GLU A 323 12.87 13.39 20.03
N GLY A 324 12.16 14.14 19.18
CA GLY A 324 12.40 14.19 17.73
C GLY A 324 12.18 12.90 16.93
N VAL A 325 10.93 12.55 16.62
CA VAL A 325 10.65 11.67 15.48
C VAL A 325 11.03 12.40 14.18
N TRP A 326 12.24 12.19 13.69
CA TRP A 326 12.68 12.75 12.43
C TRP A 326 11.97 12.06 11.24
N SER A 327 11.01 12.76 10.66
CA SER A 327 10.32 12.32 9.45
C SER A 327 10.99 12.91 8.21
N VAL A 328 11.77 12.09 7.50
CA VAL A 328 12.32 12.39 6.16
C VAL A 328 11.22 12.79 5.16
N TRP A 329 9.99 12.38 5.41
CA TRP A 329 8.82 12.69 4.59
C TRP A 329 8.32 14.13 4.74
N ASN A 330 8.81 14.87 5.74
CA ASN A 330 8.52 16.30 5.91
C ASN A 330 9.28 17.16 4.88
N TYR A 331 10.32 16.63 4.22
CA TYR A 331 11.07 17.32 3.17
C TYR A 331 10.21 17.63 1.94
N PRO A 332 10.62 18.58 1.06
CA PRO A 332 10.03 18.81 -0.26
C PRO A 332 9.85 17.52 -1.08
N LEU A 333 8.98 17.55 -2.09
CA LEU A 333 8.63 16.36 -2.87
C LEU A 333 9.83 15.75 -3.62
N PHE A 334 10.81 16.58 -3.98
CA PHE A 334 12.14 16.15 -4.41
C PHE A 334 13.16 16.83 -3.48
N PRO A 335 13.69 16.10 -2.49
CA PRO A 335 14.72 16.61 -1.58
C PRO A 335 15.99 16.99 -2.34
N GLY A 336 16.59 18.13 -1.99
CA GLY A 336 17.87 18.58 -2.53
C GLY A 336 19.04 18.32 -1.58
N GLU A 337 20.17 18.98 -1.85
CA GLU A 337 21.40 18.79 -1.09
C GLU A 337 21.28 19.30 0.37
N LYS A 338 20.44 20.32 0.63
CA LYS A 338 20.15 20.80 1.99
C LYS A 338 19.47 19.71 2.83
N GLU A 339 18.45 19.09 2.27
CA GLU A 339 17.72 17.98 2.89
C GLU A 339 18.62 16.75 3.06
N ARG A 340 19.47 16.45 2.07
CA ARG A 340 20.47 15.38 2.16
C ARG A 340 21.43 15.57 3.33
N LEU A 341 22.03 16.75 3.46
CA LEU A 341 22.97 17.07 4.54
C LEU A 341 22.29 17.05 5.92
N HIS A 342 21.05 17.54 5.99
CA HIS A 342 20.22 17.43 7.19
C HIS A 342 19.90 15.96 7.56
N TYR A 343 19.60 15.11 6.58
CA TYR A 343 19.34 13.68 6.80
C TYR A 343 20.62 12.92 7.21
N PHE A 344 21.76 13.25 6.60
CA PHE A 344 23.07 12.77 7.02
C PHE A 344 23.36 13.11 8.48
N ALA A 345 23.18 14.37 8.90
CA ALA A 345 23.37 14.79 10.29
C ALA A 345 22.43 14.05 11.27
N GLN A 346 21.18 13.80 10.87
CA GLN A 346 20.25 12.97 11.64
C GLN A 346 20.73 11.53 11.80
N ILE A 347 21.15 10.85 10.72
CA ILE A 347 21.66 9.47 10.80
C ILE A 347 22.95 9.43 11.65
N LYS A 348 23.84 10.42 11.51
CA LYS A 348 25.06 10.56 12.31
C LYS A 348 24.74 10.66 13.82
N ALA A 349 23.74 11.47 14.19
CA ALA A 349 23.26 11.56 15.56
C ALA A 349 22.55 10.29 16.06
N LEU A 350 21.79 9.59 15.19
CA LEU A 350 21.17 8.29 15.51
C LEU A 350 22.22 7.22 15.81
N VAL A 351 23.32 7.18 15.03
CA VAL A 351 24.47 6.30 15.28
C VAL A 351 25.09 6.63 16.63
N LYS A 352 25.49 7.89 16.87
CA LYS A 352 26.12 8.30 18.13
C LYS A 352 25.25 8.09 19.38
N LYS A 353 23.91 8.17 19.28
CA LYS A 353 23.01 7.94 20.42
C LYS A 353 22.91 6.46 20.84
N ASN A 354 23.33 5.51 20.01
CA ASN A 354 23.14 4.08 20.24
C ASN A 354 24.48 3.31 20.19
N PRO A 355 25.10 2.98 21.34
CA PRO A 355 26.38 2.27 21.40
C PRO A 355 26.46 0.99 20.57
N ALA A 356 25.35 0.23 20.49
CA ALA A 356 25.25 -0.98 19.69
C ALA A 356 25.46 -0.78 18.16
N TYR A 357 25.37 0.46 17.66
CA TYR A 357 25.63 0.77 16.25
C TYR A 357 27.10 1.03 15.93
N TYR A 358 27.93 1.40 16.92
CA TYR A 358 29.33 1.77 16.68
C TYR A 358 30.36 1.02 17.53
N GLN A 359 30.00 0.34 18.62
CA GLN A 359 30.97 -0.40 19.46
C GLN A 359 31.57 -1.62 18.76
N ASP A 360 30.72 -2.46 18.14
CA ASP A 360 31.15 -3.56 17.28
C ASP A 360 30.29 -3.64 16.00
N PRO A 361 30.62 -2.86 14.96
CA PRO A 361 29.81 -2.78 13.76
C PRO A 361 29.98 -4.02 12.88
N THR A 362 28.91 -4.79 12.74
CA THR A 362 28.81 -5.93 11.84
C THR A 362 27.98 -5.58 10.59
N ARG A 363 27.99 -6.47 9.59
CA ARG A 363 27.09 -6.35 8.43
C ARG A 363 25.61 -6.29 8.83
N ASP A 364 25.22 -6.95 9.92
CA ASP A 364 23.86 -6.93 10.43
C ASP A 364 23.58 -5.67 11.27
N THR A 365 24.60 -5.06 11.88
CA THR A 365 24.52 -3.70 12.45
C THR A 365 24.17 -2.68 11.37
N TYR A 366 24.85 -2.69 10.22
CA TYR A 366 24.54 -1.78 9.10
C TYR A 366 23.13 -2.01 8.52
N ARG A 367 22.68 -3.27 8.44
CA ARG A 367 21.30 -3.61 8.06
C ARG A 367 20.28 -3.12 9.09
N ALA A 368 20.57 -3.23 10.38
CA ALA A 368 19.69 -2.76 11.45
C ALA A 368 19.55 -1.23 11.42
N ILE A 369 20.63 -0.50 11.15
CA ILE A 369 20.58 0.96 10.93
C ILE A 369 19.65 1.27 9.75
N ASP A 370 19.94 0.76 8.53
CA ASP A 370 19.15 1.08 7.33
C ASP A 370 17.67 0.63 7.43
N SER A 371 17.39 -0.46 8.16
CA SER A 371 16.02 -0.96 8.41
C SER A 371 15.25 -0.11 9.42
N ASN A 372 15.94 0.61 10.30
CA ASN A 372 15.34 1.55 11.26
C ASN A 372 15.21 2.97 10.69
N LEU A 373 15.74 3.24 9.50
CA LEU A 373 15.56 4.52 8.82
C LEU A 373 14.21 4.60 8.10
N PRO A 374 13.53 5.76 8.10
CA PRO A 374 12.28 5.94 7.36
C PRO A 374 12.45 5.85 5.84
N TYR A 375 13.67 6.05 5.32
CA TYR A 375 14.04 5.87 3.91
C TYR A 375 15.51 5.47 3.79
N PRO A 376 15.91 4.53 2.92
CA PRO A 376 17.27 3.98 2.89
C PRO A 376 18.35 5.05 2.67
N ALA A 377 19.41 5.04 3.47
CA ALA A 377 20.48 6.05 3.42
C ALA A 377 21.17 6.08 2.05
N ALA A 378 21.30 4.91 1.43
CA ALA A 378 21.88 4.73 0.11
C ALA A 378 21.13 5.49 -1.01
N ASN A 379 19.82 5.71 -0.88
CA ASN A 379 19.04 6.49 -1.85
C ASN A 379 19.39 8.00 -1.80
N PHE A 380 19.99 8.47 -0.72
CA PHE A 380 20.58 9.82 -0.55
C PHE A 380 22.10 9.82 -0.79
N GLY A 381 22.68 8.73 -1.29
CA GLY A 381 24.12 8.62 -1.50
C GLY A 381 24.95 8.64 -0.22
N ILE A 382 24.36 8.26 0.93
CA ILE A 382 25.04 8.16 2.22
C ILE A 382 25.50 6.72 2.41
N ASN A 383 26.78 6.52 2.71
CA ASN A 383 27.35 5.20 2.99
C ASN A 383 27.40 4.93 4.50
N ILE A 384 26.48 4.11 5.02
CA ILE A 384 26.37 3.79 6.46
C ILE A 384 27.67 3.20 7.03
N GLU A 385 28.39 2.40 6.25
CA GLU A 385 29.63 1.74 6.67
C GLU A 385 30.74 2.77 6.99
N LEU A 386 30.90 3.77 6.11
CA LEU A 386 31.82 4.89 6.33
C LEU A 386 31.30 5.86 7.40
N LEU A 387 29.99 6.07 7.51
CA LEU A 387 29.37 6.93 8.53
C LEU A 387 29.59 6.40 9.95
N VAL A 388 29.50 5.08 10.12
CA VAL A 388 29.77 4.43 11.41
C VAL A 388 31.27 4.52 11.76
N ALA A 389 32.16 4.41 10.76
CA ALA A 389 33.59 4.62 10.95
C ALA A 389 33.93 6.06 11.35
N GLU A 390 33.38 7.06 10.64
CA GLU A 390 33.46 8.48 10.99
C GLU A 390 32.98 8.73 12.43
N CYS A 391 31.84 8.13 12.82
CA CYS A 391 31.33 8.20 14.19
C CYS A 391 32.26 7.54 15.23
N ARG A 392 32.95 6.44 14.87
CA ARG A 392 33.95 5.80 15.76
C ARG A 392 35.17 6.69 15.96
N GLN A 393 35.73 7.23 14.87
CA GLN A 393 36.88 8.14 14.91
C GLN A 393 36.56 9.39 15.75
N GLU A 394 35.39 10.02 15.55
CA GLU A 394 34.90 11.14 16.36
C GLU A 394 34.59 10.80 17.83
N LEU A 395 34.57 9.53 18.20
CA LEU A 395 34.39 9.03 19.57
C LEU A 395 35.70 8.46 20.16
N GLY A 396 36.84 8.62 19.48
CA GLY A 396 38.14 8.13 19.93
C GLY A 396 38.30 6.60 19.86
N LEU A 397 37.44 5.92 19.09
CA LEU A 397 37.49 4.47 18.89
C LEU A 397 38.24 4.13 17.60
N GLU A 398 39.09 3.09 17.65
CA GLU A 398 39.84 2.61 16.48
C GLU A 398 38.93 2.31 15.29
N ASP A 399 39.40 2.58 14.09
CA ASP A 399 38.64 2.30 12.87
C ASP A 399 38.75 0.81 12.45
N LYS A 400 37.59 0.17 12.22
CA LYS A 400 37.48 -1.22 11.73
C LYS A 400 37.30 -1.31 10.20
N LEU A 401 37.34 -0.21 9.45
CA LEU A 401 37.25 -0.23 7.99
C LEU A 401 38.39 -1.04 7.34
N PRO A 402 38.08 -1.86 6.30
CA PRO A 402 39.08 -2.36 5.36
C PRO A 402 39.93 -1.20 4.80
N PRO A 403 41.25 -1.40 4.55
CA PRO A 403 42.12 -0.34 4.03
C PRO A 403 41.58 0.33 2.76
N GLU A 404 40.95 -0.46 1.88
CA GLU A 404 40.31 -0.05 0.62
C GLU A 404 39.20 1.00 0.77
N LEU A 405 38.66 1.17 1.98
CA LEU A 405 37.56 2.07 2.30
C LEU A 405 38.00 3.36 3.03
N LYS A 406 39.24 3.44 3.53
CA LYS A 406 39.65 4.53 4.45
C LYS A 406 39.70 5.91 3.82
N ASP A 407 40.05 6.00 2.53
CA ASP A 407 40.14 7.27 1.80
C ASP A 407 38.80 7.70 1.16
N GLN A 408 37.69 6.99 1.46
CA GLN A 408 36.40 7.22 0.81
C GLN A 408 35.51 8.20 1.57
N GLN A 409 34.83 9.07 0.84
CA GLN A 409 33.86 10.00 1.42
C GLN A 409 32.55 9.29 1.79
N VAL A 410 32.01 9.64 2.96
CA VAL A 410 30.74 9.12 3.47
C VAL A 410 29.54 9.50 2.59
N LEU A 411 29.64 10.68 1.94
CA LEU A 411 28.72 11.16 0.93
C LEU A 411 29.31 10.92 -0.45
N ALA A 412 28.62 10.14 -1.29
CA ALA A 412 29.02 9.97 -2.69
C ALA A 412 28.69 11.25 -3.50
N ASP A 413 29.62 11.74 -4.31
CA ASP A 413 29.38 12.86 -5.24
C ASP A 413 28.22 12.60 -6.20
N PHE A 414 28.02 11.33 -6.59
CA PHE A 414 26.99 10.93 -7.54
C PHE A 414 26.06 9.87 -6.96
N TYR A 415 24.76 10.20 -6.88
CA TYR A 415 23.74 9.36 -6.28
C TYR A 415 22.38 9.52 -6.99
N GLY A 416 21.42 8.64 -6.67
CA GLY A 416 20.06 8.70 -7.22
C GLY A 416 19.98 8.36 -8.72
N SER A 417 19.49 9.32 -9.50
CA SER A 417 19.24 9.21 -10.95
C SER A 417 20.06 10.25 -11.71
N LEU A 418 20.95 9.79 -12.58
CA LEU A 418 22.02 10.60 -13.17
C LEU A 418 21.57 11.35 -14.43
N THR A 419 21.70 12.67 -14.43
CA THR A 419 21.57 13.48 -15.66
C THR A 419 22.70 13.13 -16.66
N PRO A 420 22.54 13.42 -17.97
CA PRO A 420 23.59 13.16 -18.96
C PRO A 420 24.94 13.82 -18.62
N SER A 421 24.92 15.09 -18.19
CA SER A 421 26.13 15.82 -17.79
C SER A 421 26.76 15.29 -16.50
N THR A 422 25.99 14.65 -15.62
CA THR A 422 26.55 13.92 -14.46
C THR A 422 27.16 12.58 -14.87
N LYS A 423 26.57 11.85 -15.84
CA LYS A 423 27.21 10.65 -16.42
C LYS A 423 28.55 10.99 -17.08
N GLU A 424 28.62 12.09 -17.82
CA GLU A 424 29.86 12.55 -18.46
C GLU A 424 30.96 12.84 -17.43
N LYS A 425 30.65 13.52 -16.33
CA LYS A 425 31.60 13.74 -15.21
C LYS A 425 32.10 12.43 -14.57
N ILE A 426 31.25 11.40 -14.51
CA ILE A 426 31.65 10.06 -14.04
C ILE A 426 32.59 9.38 -15.03
N ILE A 427 32.31 9.50 -16.34
CA ILE A 427 33.14 8.97 -17.42
C ILE A 427 34.52 9.63 -17.42
N GLU A 428 34.63 10.95 -17.27
CA GLU A 428 35.93 11.64 -17.20
C GLU A 428 36.73 11.28 -15.95
N ARG A 429 36.08 11.09 -14.80
CA ARG A 429 36.74 10.54 -13.61
C ARG A 429 37.23 9.11 -13.81
N ALA A 430 36.43 8.25 -14.45
CA ALA A 430 36.82 6.88 -14.76
C ALA A 430 38.01 6.83 -15.72
N LYS A 431 38.00 7.64 -16.80
CA LYS A 431 39.15 7.84 -17.70
C LYS A 431 40.39 8.24 -16.90
N LYS A 432 40.30 9.32 -16.11
CA LYS A 432 41.43 9.82 -15.31
C LYS A 432 41.98 8.77 -14.35
N ALA A 433 41.12 8.03 -13.65
CA ALA A 433 41.53 6.96 -12.74
C ALA A 433 42.29 5.85 -13.48
N ILE A 434 41.74 5.36 -14.59
CA ILE A 434 42.32 4.24 -15.36
C ILE A 434 43.62 4.64 -16.08
N THR A 435 43.74 5.89 -16.55
CA THR A 435 44.99 6.43 -17.09
C THR A 435 46.09 6.59 -16.02
N LEU A 436 45.72 6.81 -14.76
CA LEU A 436 46.66 6.85 -13.63
C LEU A 436 47.05 5.44 -13.16
N ASP A 437 46.11 4.50 -13.12
CA ASP A 437 46.36 3.11 -12.73
C ASP A 437 45.39 2.12 -13.42
N SER A 438 45.92 1.29 -14.31
CA SER A 438 45.11 0.26 -15.00
C SER A 438 44.48 -0.78 -14.05
N ARG A 439 44.98 -0.92 -12.80
CA ARG A 439 44.42 -1.84 -11.78
C ARG A 439 43.02 -1.45 -11.33
N PHE A 440 42.56 -0.21 -11.55
CA PHE A 440 41.14 0.15 -11.34
C PHE A 440 40.17 -0.75 -12.14
N LEU A 441 40.62 -1.37 -13.24
CA LEU A 441 39.83 -2.29 -14.06
C LEU A 441 39.66 -3.70 -13.47
N THR A 442 40.56 -4.13 -12.57
CA THR A 442 40.53 -5.47 -11.95
C THR A 442 39.99 -5.47 -10.52
N GLN A 443 39.84 -4.29 -9.92
CA GLN A 443 39.15 -4.10 -8.65
C GLN A 443 37.67 -4.47 -8.74
N ASN A 444 37.07 -4.81 -7.59
CA ASN A 444 35.63 -5.08 -7.52
C ASN A 444 34.83 -3.85 -7.96
N TYR A 445 33.84 -4.03 -8.84
CA TYR A 445 33.04 -2.96 -9.41
C TYR A 445 32.39 -2.04 -8.36
N ARG A 446 32.04 -2.56 -7.18
CA ARG A 446 31.53 -1.75 -6.06
C ARG A 446 32.58 -0.76 -5.55
N LEU A 447 33.83 -1.22 -5.34
CA LEU A 447 34.95 -0.39 -4.88
C LEU A 447 35.34 0.64 -5.95
N PHE A 448 35.43 0.20 -7.21
CA PHE A 448 35.68 1.08 -8.36
C PHE A 448 34.68 2.25 -8.43
N LEU A 449 33.37 1.97 -8.31
CA LEU A 449 32.36 3.03 -8.26
C LEU A 449 32.57 3.99 -7.08
N GLN A 450 32.85 3.48 -5.88
CA GLN A 450 33.10 4.31 -4.69
C GLN A 450 34.32 5.23 -4.88
N GLN A 451 35.41 4.72 -5.46
CA GLN A 451 36.66 5.46 -5.70
C GLN A 451 36.49 6.61 -6.71
N ILE A 452 35.61 6.48 -7.71
CA ILE A 452 35.27 7.59 -8.62
C ILE A 452 34.16 8.51 -8.07
N GLY A 453 33.68 8.27 -6.84
CA GLY A 453 32.67 9.07 -6.14
C GLY A 453 31.22 8.68 -6.44
N VAL A 454 30.96 7.51 -7.05
CA VAL A 454 29.62 7.02 -7.39
C VAL A 454 29.07 6.09 -6.31
N SER A 455 27.84 6.32 -5.87
CA SER A 455 27.13 5.42 -4.96
C SER A 455 26.88 4.05 -5.62
N PRO A 456 27.27 2.91 -4.99
CA PRO A 456 26.98 1.57 -5.51
C PRO A 456 25.49 1.18 -5.60
N ASN A 457 24.57 2.07 -5.21
CA ASN A 457 23.12 1.88 -5.29
C ASN A 457 22.45 2.79 -6.35
N ILE A 458 23.25 3.37 -7.25
CA ILE A 458 22.79 4.16 -8.38
C ILE A 458 21.81 3.37 -9.25
N ARG A 459 20.77 4.02 -9.80
CA ARG A 459 19.77 3.36 -10.66
C ARG A 459 20.17 3.36 -12.13
N ASP A 460 20.54 4.54 -12.64
CA ASP A 460 20.54 4.78 -14.08
C ASP A 460 21.93 4.65 -14.74
N LEU A 461 22.93 4.18 -14.01
CA LEU A 461 24.25 3.83 -14.53
C LEU A 461 24.34 2.32 -14.80
N LEU A 462 24.90 1.95 -15.95
CA LEU A 462 25.31 0.58 -16.26
C LEU A 462 26.83 0.52 -16.52
N PRO A 463 27.51 -0.62 -16.28
CA PRO A 463 28.92 -0.81 -16.62
C PRO A 463 29.28 -0.35 -18.03
N SER A 464 28.45 -0.67 -19.03
CA SER A 464 28.70 -0.27 -20.42
C SER A 464 28.53 1.23 -20.71
N ASP A 465 27.91 2.02 -19.81
CA ASP A 465 27.94 3.48 -19.90
C ASP A 465 29.36 4.03 -19.63
N ILE A 466 30.16 3.31 -18.85
CA ILE A 466 31.55 3.66 -18.54
C ILE A 466 32.49 3.01 -19.56
N MET A 467 32.30 1.71 -19.83
CA MET A 467 33.22 0.91 -20.65
C MET A 467 33.20 1.27 -22.14
N LYS A 468 32.06 1.71 -22.71
CA LYS A 468 32.01 2.14 -24.12
C LYS A 468 32.84 3.43 -24.35
N PRO A 469 32.71 4.52 -23.57
CA PRO A 469 33.62 5.67 -23.66
C PRO A 469 35.10 5.34 -23.42
N LEU A 470 35.42 4.44 -22.49
CA LEU A 470 36.80 4.01 -22.25
C LEU A 470 37.40 3.28 -23.47
N ARG A 471 36.62 2.42 -24.14
CA ARG A 471 37.00 1.78 -25.42
C ARG A 471 37.15 2.80 -26.54
N ALA A 472 36.24 3.77 -26.65
CA ALA A 472 36.33 4.85 -27.63
C ALA A 472 37.55 5.76 -27.41
N ALA A 473 38.04 5.87 -26.17
CA ALA A 473 39.28 6.58 -25.81
C ALA A 473 40.55 5.71 -25.92
N GLY A 474 40.45 4.45 -26.36
CA GLY A 474 41.60 3.54 -26.50
C GLY A 474 42.23 3.05 -25.18
N LEU A 475 41.61 3.34 -24.02
CA LEU A 475 42.16 3.03 -22.69
C LEU A 475 42.02 1.55 -22.29
N ILE A 476 41.20 0.79 -23.02
CA ILE A 476 40.92 -0.64 -22.79
C ILE A 476 40.68 -1.36 -24.12
N PRO A 477 40.94 -2.68 -24.20
CA PRO A 477 40.74 -3.45 -25.43
C PRO A 477 39.27 -3.49 -25.89
N PRO A 478 39.02 -3.84 -27.16
CA PRO A 478 37.67 -4.13 -27.67
C PRO A 478 36.92 -5.11 -26.77
N PHE A 479 35.58 -4.96 -26.69
CA PHE A 479 34.73 -5.84 -25.91
C PHE A 479 34.42 -7.11 -26.71
N ASP A 480 34.83 -8.26 -26.18
CA ASP A 480 34.47 -9.57 -26.71
C ASP A 480 33.24 -10.14 -25.96
N PRO A 481 32.10 -10.38 -26.64
CA PRO A 481 30.94 -11.04 -26.06
C PRO A 481 31.17 -12.49 -25.60
N GLN A 482 32.23 -13.16 -26.09
CA GLN A 482 32.52 -14.58 -25.83
C GLN A 482 33.58 -14.82 -24.74
N GLU A 483 34.29 -13.77 -24.29
CA GLU A 483 35.33 -13.85 -23.25
C GLU A 483 34.73 -14.38 -21.93
N GLN A 484 35.06 -15.62 -21.57
CA GLN A 484 34.65 -16.20 -20.29
C GLN A 484 35.64 -15.82 -19.19
N THR A 485 35.33 -14.77 -18.43
CA THR A 485 36.15 -14.37 -17.27
C THR A 485 36.04 -15.38 -16.13
N GLU A 486 37.03 -16.27 -16.01
CA GLU A 486 37.20 -17.16 -14.85
C GLU A 486 37.39 -16.41 -13.51
N SER A 487 37.75 -15.12 -13.58
CA SER A 487 37.82 -14.17 -12.47
C SER A 487 36.72 -14.42 -11.42
N THR A 488 37.14 -14.74 -10.19
CA THR A 488 36.21 -14.88 -9.05
C THR A 488 35.74 -13.53 -8.52
N SER A 489 36.44 -12.45 -8.89
CA SER A 489 36.03 -11.07 -8.60
C SER A 489 34.89 -10.65 -9.54
N TYR A 490 34.04 -9.74 -9.07
CA TYR A 490 33.10 -9.03 -9.93
C TYR A 490 33.74 -7.69 -10.33
N ASP A 491 34.76 -7.76 -11.17
CA ASP A 491 35.40 -6.62 -11.83
C ASP A 491 34.51 -5.99 -12.92
N ILE A 492 34.86 -4.78 -13.39
CA ILE A 492 34.00 -4.05 -14.33
C ILE A 492 33.83 -4.76 -15.69
N ARG A 493 34.82 -5.54 -16.15
CA ARG A 493 34.75 -6.30 -17.41
C ARG A 493 33.75 -7.45 -17.28
N LYS A 494 33.91 -8.26 -16.22
CA LYS A 494 32.98 -9.35 -15.91
C LYS A 494 31.56 -8.83 -15.71
N VAL A 495 31.40 -7.70 -15.03
CA VAL A 495 30.08 -7.11 -14.80
C VAL A 495 29.47 -6.57 -16.11
N GLU A 496 30.25 -6.04 -17.07
CA GLU A 496 29.75 -5.72 -18.42
C GLU A 496 29.32 -6.99 -19.20
N GLN A 497 30.04 -8.11 -19.08
CA GLN A 497 29.63 -9.40 -19.67
C GLN A 497 28.34 -9.94 -19.05
N VAL A 498 28.10 -9.71 -17.75
CA VAL A 498 26.82 -10.02 -17.09
C VAL A 498 25.70 -9.10 -17.59
N GLU A 499 25.97 -7.80 -17.76
CA GLU A 499 25.02 -6.82 -18.32
C GLU A 499 24.52 -7.23 -19.71
N LEU A 500 25.41 -7.71 -20.58
CA LEU A 500 25.07 -8.21 -21.92
C LEU A 500 24.14 -9.43 -21.83
N ARG A 501 24.58 -10.51 -21.17
CA ARG A 501 23.81 -11.75 -21.01
C ARG A 501 22.44 -11.49 -20.39
N LEU A 502 22.36 -10.56 -19.44
CA LEU A 502 21.13 -10.16 -18.78
C LEU A 502 20.16 -9.42 -19.71
N ARG A 503 20.64 -8.51 -20.58
CA ARG A 503 19.80 -7.92 -21.64
C ARG A 503 19.28 -8.98 -22.61
N GLU A 504 20.11 -9.93 -23.01
CA GLU A 504 19.71 -11.00 -23.93
C GLU A 504 18.65 -11.92 -23.33
N GLU A 505 18.80 -12.31 -22.06
CA GLU A 505 17.80 -13.11 -21.36
C GLU A 505 16.48 -12.34 -21.16
N LEU A 506 16.54 -11.06 -20.81
CA LEU A 506 15.36 -10.19 -20.71
C LEU A 506 14.64 -10.00 -22.05
N LYS A 507 15.36 -9.99 -23.19
CA LYS A 507 14.78 -9.94 -24.54
C LYS A 507 14.03 -11.21 -24.96
N LYS A 508 14.40 -12.38 -24.42
CA LYS A 508 13.70 -13.67 -24.67
C LYS A 508 12.34 -13.72 -23.96
N MET A 509 12.21 -12.99 -22.85
CA MET A 509 11.00 -12.94 -22.04
C MET A 509 9.98 -11.93 -22.62
N LYS A 510 8.69 -12.15 -22.38
CA LYS A 510 7.68 -11.10 -22.58
C LYS A 510 7.75 -10.12 -21.41
N TYR A 511 7.67 -8.81 -21.67
CA TYR A 511 7.76 -7.75 -20.64
C TYR A 511 6.95 -8.03 -19.36
N ALA A 512 5.69 -8.46 -19.47
CA ALA A 512 4.84 -8.74 -18.32
C ALA A 512 5.26 -9.97 -17.47
N ALA A 513 6.10 -10.85 -18.01
CA ALA A 513 6.81 -11.90 -17.27
C ALA A 513 8.16 -11.38 -16.76
N ALA A 514 8.93 -10.70 -17.61
CA ALA A 514 10.22 -10.08 -17.27
C ALA A 514 10.12 -9.06 -16.12
N LEU A 515 8.96 -8.42 -15.92
CA LEU A 515 8.67 -7.54 -14.79
C LEU A 515 8.41 -8.31 -13.48
N LYS A 516 7.82 -9.51 -13.57
CA LYS A 516 7.41 -10.33 -12.41
C LYS A 516 8.47 -11.31 -11.93
N GLU A 517 9.35 -11.77 -12.81
CA GLU A 517 10.28 -12.85 -12.48
C GLU A 517 11.32 -12.41 -11.42
N PRO A 518 11.52 -13.16 -10.33
CA PRO A 518 12.54 -12.85 -9.33
C PRO A 518 13.94 -12.73 -9.96
N PHE A 519 14.65 -11.64 -9.65
CA PHE A 519 15.89 -11.31 -10.35
C PHE A 519 17.01 -12.34 -10.13
N ASP A 520 17.02 -13.00 -8.97
CA ASP A 520 17.86 -14.16 -8.66
C ASP A 520 17.71 -15.32 -9.65
N ARG A 521 16.50 -15.54 -10.20
CA ARG A 521 16.25 -16.59 -11.20
C ARG A 521 16.74 -16.19 -12.58
N ILE A 522 16.60 -14.91 -12.96
CA ILE A 522 17.15 -14.40 -14.23
C ILE A 522 18.68 -14.48 -14.22
N MET A 523 19.31 -14.12 -13.08
CA MET A 523 20.75 -14.31 -12.88
C MET A 523 21.16 -15.79 -12.95
N HIS A 524 20.41 -16.69 -12.31
CA HIS A 524 20.67 -18.14 -12.41
C HIS A 524 20.50 -18.66 -13.85
N ALA A 525 19.56 -18.13 -14.64
CA ALA A 525 19.35 -18.53 -16.03
C ALA A 525 20.55 -18.18 -16.94
N ILE A 526 21.27 -17.09 -16.63
CA ILE A 526 22.52 -16.71 -17.32
C ILE A 526 23.80 -17.29 -16.68
N GLY A 527 23.66 -18.20 -15.70
CA GLY A 527 24.77 -18.87 -15.01
C GLY A 527 25.42 -18.10 -13.87
N GLU A 528 24.83 -16.97 -13.42
CA GLU A 528 25.45 -16.08 -12.43
C GLU A 528 25.05 -16.34 -10.98
N LYS A 529 25.96 -15.97 -10.07
CA LYS A 529 25.80 -16.15 -8.62
C LYS A 529 25.02 -14.99 -7.99
N LYS A 530 24.38 -15.26 -6.84
CA LYS A 530 23.58 -14.28 -6.07
C LYS A 530 24.25 -12.91 -5.79
N PRO A 531 25.58 -12.75 -5.64
CA PRO A 531 26.20 -11.42 -5.51
C PRO A 531 25.93 -10.48 -6.69
N ALA A 532 25.92 -10.99 -7.94
CA ALA A 532 25.67 -10.20 -9.15
C ALA A 532 24.27 -9.55 -9.15
N VAL A 533 23.28 -10.21 -8.51
CA VAL A 533 21.90 -9.70 -8.37
C VAL A 533 21.90 -8.29 -7.77
N TYR A 534 22.74 -8.02 -6.77
CA TYR A 534 22.76 -6.76 -6.04
C TYR A 534 23.25 -5.57 -6.88
N ILE A 535 24.17 -5.81 -7.81
CA ILE A 535 24.71 -4.78 -8.71
C ILE A 535 23.59 -4.22 -9.59
N PHE A 536 22.84 -5.10 -10.25
CA PHE A 536 21.83 -4.71 -11.23
C PHE A 536 20.43 -4.49 -10.65
N LYS A 537 20.20 -4.77 -9.36
CA LYS A 537 18.87 -4.69 -8.72
C LYS A 537 18.24 -3.30 -8.82
N LYS A 538 19.04 -2.23 -8.69
CA LYS A 538 18.59 -0.83 -8.82
C LYS A 538 18.44 -0.40 -10.29
N SER A 539 19.24 -0.97 -11.21
CA SER A 539 19.20 -0.71 -12.66
C SER A 539 18.20 -1.56 -13.46
N ARG A 540 17.38 -2.38 -12.78
CA ARG A 540 16.40 -3.28 -13.43
C ARG A 540 15.41 -2.54 -14.33
N SER A 541 15.00 -1.31 -13.97
CA SER A 541 14.14 -0.45 -14.80
C SER A 541 14.79 -0.12 -16.14
N ARG A 542 16.06 0.29 -16.12
CA ARG A 542 16.87 0.60 -17.32
C ARG A 542 17.06 -0.62 -18.21
N LEU A 543 17.44 -1.76 -17.62
CA LEU A 543 17.62 -3.03 -18.34
C LEU A 543 16.32 -3.51 -19.00
N LEU A 544 15.18 -3.42 -18.32
CA LEU A 544 13.87 -3.77 -18.90
C LEU A 544 13.50 -2.85 -20.05
N THR A 545 13.78 -1.55 -19.94
CA THR A 545 13.50 -0.53 -20.96
C THR A 545 14.31 -0.80 -22.24
N GLU A 546 15.62 -1.00 -22.12
CA GLU A 546 16.52 -1.29 -23.24
C GLU A 546 16.28 -2.68 -23.88
N SER A 547 15.73 -3.63 -23.12
CA SER A 547 15.40 -4.97 -23.63
C SER A 547 14.05 -5.03 -24.35
N HIS A 548 13.20 -4.01 -24.22
CA HIS A 548 11.85 -3.97 -24.80
C HIS A 548 11.56 -2.63 -25.53
N PRO A 549 12.41 -2.18 -26.47
CA PRO A 549 12.32 -0.83 -27.05
C PRO A 549 10.97 -0.54 -27.72
N THR A 550 10.27 -1.54 -28.24
CA THR A 550 8.92 -1.40 -28.83
C THR A 550 7.84 -0.96 -27.84
N LEU A 551 8.05 -1.14 -26.53
CA LEU A 551 7.12 -0.69 -25.48
C LEU A 551 7.48 0.69 -24.89
N PHE A 552 8.66 1.23 -25.24
CA PHE A 552 9.22 2.45 -24.65
C PHE A 552 9.68 3.49 -25.69
N GLY A 553 9.47 3.21 -26.98
CA GLY A 553 9.70 4.16 -28.07
C GLY A 553 8.59 5.21 -28.22
N ALA A 554 8.85 6.21 -29.06
CA ALA A 554 8.06 7.45 -29.17
C ALA A 554 6.54 7.26 -29.35
N MET A 555 6.09 6.18 -30.02
CA MET A 555 4.65 5.91 -30.20
C MET A 555 3.90 5.50 -28.91
N CYS A 556 4.63 5.13 -27.85
CA CYS A 556 4.06 4.72 -26.55
C CYS A 556 4.52 5.61 -25.40
N VAL A 557 5.53 6.45 -25.62
CA VAL A 557 6.20 7.26 -24.60
C VAL A 557 6.53 8.62 -25.19
N ASP A 558 5.86 9.67 -24.71
CA ASP A 558 6.06 11.05 -25.14
C ASP A 558 7.06 11.81 -24.24
N ILE A 559 7.26 11.39 -22.99
CA ILE A 559 8.19 12.02 -22.05
C ILE A 559 9.35 11.07 -21.72
N SER A 560 10.59 11.49 -21.97
CA SER A 560 11.80 10.72 -21.71
C SER A 560 13.03 11.61 -21.51
N GLY A 561 14.14 11.05 -21.00
CA GLY A 561 15.41 11.78 -20.88
C GLY A 561 15.54 12.59 -19.58
N HIS A 562 15.99 13.84 -19.67
CA HIS A 562 16.07 14.75 -18.53
C HIS A 562 14.83 15.64 -18.52
N LEU A 563 14.07 15.62 -17.42
CA LEU A 563 12.83 16.38 -17.32
C LEU A 563 13.10 17.86 -17.10
N THR A 564 12.41 18.70 -17.86
CA THR A 564 12.18 20.10 -17.51
C THR A 564 11.26 20.22 -16.28
N ASP A 565 11.20 21.40 -15.64
CA ASP A 565 10.24 21.66 -14.56
C ASP A 565 8.78 21.48 -15.01
N ALA A 566 8.50 21.85 -16.27
CA ALA A 566 7.18 21.69 -16.89
C ALA A 566 6.83 20.20 -17.04
N GLU A 567 7.73 19.39 -17.60
CA GLU A 567 7.53 17.94 -17.71
C GLU A 567 7.49 17.26 -16.34
N THR A 568 8.27 17.71 -15.37
CA THR A 568 8.20 17.19 -13.98
C THR A 568 6.79 17.37 -13.40
N ARG A 569 6.18 18.54 -13.59
CA ARG A 569 4.78 18.79 -13.20
C ARG A 569 3.78 17.93 -13.99
N VAL A 570 3.99 17.71 -15.29
CA VAL A 570 3.16 16.79 -16.10
C VAL A 570 3.27 15.35 -15.59
N VAL A 571 4.47 14.85 -15.34
CA VAL A 571 4.70 13.50 -14.81
C VAL A 571 4.05 13.35 -13.43
N MET A 572 4.14 14.35 -12.55
CA MET A 572 3.40 14.39 -11.29
C MET A 572 1.88 14.33 -11.49
N CYS A 573 1.31 15.23 -12.32
CA CYS A 573 -0.11 15.28 -12.64
C CYS A 573 -0.63 13.93 -13.14
N ARG A 574 0.04 13.36 -14.14
CA ARG A 574 -0.27 12.06 -14.72
C ARG A 574 -0.23 10.93 -13.69
N LEU A 575 0.82 10.87 -12.86
CA LEU A 575 0.95 9.83 -11.82
C LEU A 575 -0.12 9.95 -10.73
N ILE A 576 -0.46 11.15 -10.26
CA ILE A 576 -1.52 11.35 -9.26
C ILE A 576 -2.90 10.96 -9.83
N ASN A 577 -3.23 11.40 -11.05
CA ASN A 577 -4.46 11.01 -11.74
C ASN A 577 -4.51 9.48 -11.97
N ARG A 578 -3.39 8.86 -12.39
CA ARG A 578 -3.26 7.40 -12.60
C ARG A 578 -3.43 6.61 -11.31
N LEU A 579 -2.88 7.08 -10.19
CA LEU A 579 -3.02 6.46 -8.88
C LEU A 579 -4.46 6.52 -8.37
N ASN A 580 -5.22 7.55 -8.76
CA ASN A 580 -6.61 7.81 -8.39
C ASN A 580 -6.79 7.91 -6.86
N ILE A 581 -6.17 8.94 -6.28
CA ILE A 581 -6.06 9.17 -4.82
C ILE A 581 -7.41 9.25 -4.09
N PHE A 582 -8.46 9.69 -4.77
CA PHE A 582 -9.82 9.78 -4.24
C PHE A 582 -10.56 8.42 -4.17
N SER A 583 -10.02 7.37 -4.82
CA SER A 583 -10.67 6.06 -4.92
C SER A 583 -10.01 5.01 -4.02
N LEU A 584 -10.81 4.07 -3.50
CA LEU A 584 -10.29 2.88 -2.81
C LEU A 584 -9.32 2.05 -3.70
N ASN A 585 -9.42 2.19 -5.03
CA ASN A 585 -8.47 1.62 -5.98
C ASN A 585 -7.03 2.11 -5.78
N PHE A 586 -6.81 3.25 -5.12
CA PHE A 586 -5.48 3.75 -4.75
C PHE A 586 -4.63 2.67 -4.06
N ARG A 587 -5.22 1.86 -3.17
CA ARG A 587 -4.53 0.75 -2.46
C ARG A 587 -3.87 -0.22 -3.43
N ARG A 588 -4.54 -0.53 -4.54
CA ARG A 588 -4.00 -1.38 -5.61
C ARG A 588 -2.97 -0.62 -6.44
N SER A 589 -3.30 0.59 -6.89
CA SER A 589 -2.42 1.41 -7.73
C SER A 589 -1.07 1.72 -7.07
N ILE A 590 -1.04 2.06 -5.78
CA ILE A 590 0.20 2.40 -5.04
C ILE A 590 1.08 1.17 -4.73
N THR A 591 0.55 -0.04 -4.96
CA THR A 591 1.30 -1.31 -4.89
C THR A 591 1.77 -1.81 -6.26
N GLU A 592 1.34 -1.19 -7.36
CA GLU A 592 1.95 -1.44 -8.66
C GLU A 592 3.41 -0.94 -8.66
N ASP A 593 4.23 -1.53 -9.53
CA ASP A 593 5.60 -1.06 -9.72
C ASP A 593 5.60 0.35 -10.33
N TRP A 594 6.53 1.20 -9.89
CA TRP A 594 6.56 2.61 -10.32
C TRP A 594 7.05 2.76 -11.77
N CYS A 595 7.82 1.82 -12.31
CA CYS A 595 8.24 1.80 -13.72
C CYS A 595 7.04 1.47 -14.62
N GLU A 596 6.24 0.46 -14.24
CA GLU A 596 4.98 0.14 -14.91
C GLU A 596 3.95 1.28 -14.77
N SER A 597 3.98 2.01 -13.65
CA SER A 597 3.14 3.20 -13.45
C SER A 597 3.52 4.33 -14.42
N LEU A 598 4.81 4.65 -14.56
CA LEU A 598 5.33 5.62 -15.54
C LEU A 598 4.98 5.20 -16.98
N ARG A 599 5.25 3.94 -17.34
CA ARG A 599 4.97 3.41 -18.69
C ARG A 599 3.49 3.50 -19.05
N ARG A 600 2.58 3.28 -18.08
CA ARG A 600 1.13 3.42 -18.28
C ARG A 600 0.65 4.87 -18.45
N VAL A 601 1.51 5.86 -18.23
CA VAL A 601 1.20 7.29 -18.44
C VAL A 601 2.09 7.95 -19.50
N GLY A 602 2.68 7.17 -20.41
CA GLY A 602 3.50 7.70 -21.51
C GLY A 602 4.89 8.20 -21.10
N VAL A 603 5.36 7.85 -19.90
CA VAL A 603 6.65 8.32 -19.37
C VAL A 603 7.66 7.19 -19.34
N ASN A 604 8.88 7.45 -19.82
CA ASN A 604 9.95 6.48 -19.79
C ASN A 604 10.39 6.18 -18.33
N PRO A 605 10.57 4.91 -17.91
CA PRO A 605 11.08 4.62 -16.56
C PRO A 605 12.48 5.13 -16.24
N THR A 606 13.24 5.60 -17.23
CA THR A 606 14.63 6.07 -17.10
C THR A 606 14.72 7.59 -17.25
N ILE A 607 13.67 8.31 -16.83
CA ILE A 607 13.69 9.77 -16.67
C ILE A 607 14.64 10.20 -15.55
N THR A 608 15.20 11.40 -15.68
CA THR A 608 16.14 12.00 -14.74
C THR A 608 15.70 13.40 -14.35
N GLY A 609 16.08 13.88 -13.16
CA GLY A 609 15.57 15.14 -12.57
C GLY A 609 14.44 14.94 -11.54
N MET A 610 13.74 13.80 -11.57
CA MET A 610 12.62 13.50 -10.65
C MET A 610 12.85 12.18 -9.90
N ASN A 611 12.85 12.20 -8.56
CA ASN A 611 13.04 10.99 -7.75
C ASN A 611 11.71 10.26 -7.47
N VAL A 612 11.23 9.51 -8.48
CA VAL A 612 9.90 8.84 -8.44
C VAL A 612 9.77 7.85 -7.28
N GLU A 613 10.84 7.14 -6.88
CA GLU A 613 10.83 6.24 -5.70
C GLU A 613 10.54 7.01 -4.40
N PHE A 614 11.10 8.23 -4.24
CA PHE A 614 10.82 9.08 -3.08
C PHE A 614 9.39 9.62 -3.12
N MET A 615 8.89 10.05 -4.29
CA MET A 615 7.50 10.51 -4.45
C MET A 615 6.50 9.41 -4.07
N PHE A 616 6.69 8.18 -4.57
CA PHE A 616 5.86 7.03 -4.19
C PHE A 616 6.02 6.66 -2.71
N GLY A 617 7.24 6.78 -2.15
CA GLY A 617 7.50 6.62 -0.72
C GLY A 617 6.72 7.62 0.13
N LYS A 618 6.73 8.90 -0.23
CA LYS A 618 6.01 9.97 0.47
C LYS A 618 4.50 9.80 0.35
N LEU A 619 3.98 9.46 -0.82
CA LEU A 619 2.55 9.13 -1.01
C LEU A 619 2.11 7.93 -0.15
N ARG A 620 2.93 6.89 -0.04
CA ARG A 620 2.69 5.77 0.89
C ARG A 620 2.74 6.22 2.35
N HIS A 621 3.70 7.06 2.73
CA HIS A 621 3.78 7.60 4.10
C HIS A 621 2.51 8.40 4.46
N VAL A 622 2.10 9.35 3.62
CA VAL A 622 0.89 10.17 3.83
C VAL A 622 -0.37 9.30 3.91
N PHE A 623 -0.48 8.27 3.07
CA PHE A 623 -1.56 7.28 3.15
C PHE A 623 -1.59 6.48 4.47
N TYR A 624 -0.43 6.15 5.04
CA TYR A 624 -0.35 5.40 6.31
C TYR A 624 -0.34 6.27 7.58
N SER A 625 -0.05 7.57 7.48
CA SER A 625 -0.07 8.51 8.60
C SER A 625 -1.41 9.24 8.77
N THR A 626 -2.20 9.39 7.70
CA THR A 626 -3.56 9.94 7.76
C THR A 626 -4.52 8.99 8.50
N ARG A 627 -5.29 9.53 9.45
CA ARG A 627 -6.17 8.73 10.33
C ARG A 627 -7.43 8.23 9.64
N HIS A 628 -7.95 8.98 8.66
CA HIS A 628 -9.09 8.58 7.84
C HIS A 628 -8.77 8.77 6.36
N PHE A 629 -9.18 7.81 5.52
CA PHE A 629 -8.91 7.85 4.07
C PHE A 629 -9.53 9.05 3.36
N ARG A 630 -10.58 9.68 3.92
CA ARG A 630 -11.15 10.93 3.38
C ARG A 630 -10.20 12.13 3.54
N ASP A 631 -9.30 12.09 4.53
CA ASP A 631 -8.34 13.16 4.84
C ASP A 631 -7.07 13.03 3.96
N PHE A 632 -6.90 11.88 3.27
CA PHE A 632 -5.73 11.55 2.45
C PHE A 632 -5.59 12.43 1.20
N PRO A 633 -6.64 12.69 0.38
CA PRO A 633 -6.52 13.56 -0.78
C PRO A 633 -6.08 14.98 -0.41
N THR A 634 -6.67 15.57 0.63
CA THR A 634 -6.28 16.89 1.14
C THR A 634 -4.81 16.91 1.59
N ALA A 635 -4.33 15.86 2.27
CA ALA A 635 -2.90 15.76 2.63
C ALA A 635 -1.97 15.59 1.41
N VAL A 636 -2.47 15.09 0.28
CA VAL A 636 -1.76 15.08 -1.01
C VAL A 636 -1.83 16.45 -1.69
N GLU A 637 -2.97 17.14 -1.64
CA GLU A 637 -3.13 18.52 -2.15
C GLU A 637 -2.16 19.48 -1.43
N GLU A 638 -2.08 19.45 -0.10
CA GLU A 638 -1.09 20.21 0.68
C GLU A 638 0.36 19.93 0.25
N MET A 639 0.68 18.66 -0.07
CA MET A 639 1.99 18.25 -0.57
C MET A 639 2.28 18.79 -1.99
N LEU A 640 1.24 19.01 -2.80
CA LEU A 640 1.32 19.50 -4.17
C LEU A 640 1.28 21.03 -4.28
N LYS A 641 0.83 21.76 -3.24
CA LYS A 641 0.77 23.24 -3.22
C LYS A 641 2.03 23.97 -3.72
N PRO A 642 3.28 23.53 -3.38
CA PRO A 642 4.48 24.20 -3.88
C PRO A 642 4.73 24.08 -5.40
N TRP A 643 3.94 23.26 -6.11
CA TRP A 643 4.14 22.92 -7.52
C TRP A 643 3.05 23.45 -8.46
N PHE A 644 1.91 23.90 -7.92
CA PHE A 644 0.74 24.26 -8.72
C PHE A 644 -0.02 25.45 -8.14
N VAL A 645 -0.65 26.23 -9.02
CA VAL A 645 -1.58 27.31 -8.69
C VAL A 645 -3.02 26.85 -8.92
N TRP A 646 -3.90 27.07 -7.95
CA TRP A 646 -5.33 26.69 -8.00
C TRP A 646 -6.25 27.82 -8.49
N THR A 647 -5.82 29.08 -8.41
CA THR A 647 -6.58 30.25 -8.87
C THR A 647 -5.63 31.18 -9.61
N VAL A 648 -5.94 31.51 -10.86
CA VAL A 648 -5.11 32.33 -11.74
C VAL A 648 -5.93 33.54 -12.24
N SER A 649 -5.29 34.70 -12.44
CA SER A 649 -5.93 35.82 -13.14
C SER A 649 -5.97 35.56 -14.64
N TRP A 650 -6.78 36.31 -15.37
CA TRP A 650 -6.80 36.25 -16.84
C TRP A 650 -5.42 36.52 -17.45
N ASP A 651 -4.75 37.59 -17.02
CA ASP A 651 -3.47 38.03 -17.59
C ASP A 651 -2.32 37.04 -17.30
N ASP A 652 -2.30 36.43 -16.10
CA ASP A 652 -1.33 35.39 -15.74
C ASP A 652 -1.61 34.07 -16.52
N LEU A 653 -2.87 33.80 -16.88
CA LEU A 653 -3.21 32.69 -17.77
C LEU A 653 -2.73 32.95 -19.22
N GLU A 654 -3.01 34.12 -19.80
CA GLU A 654 -2.58 34.45 -21.17
C GLU A 654 -1.06 34.39 -21.30
N GLU A 655 -0.31 35.01 -20.37
CA GLU A 655 1.15 35.00 -20.39
C GLU A 655 1.73 33.59 -20.17
N ARG A 656 1.12 32.76 -19.31
CA ARG A 656 1.52 31.34 -19.16
C ARG A 656 1.27 30.52 -20.42
N VAL A 657 0.12 30.69 -21.07
CA VAL A 657 -0.20 29.99 -22.33
C VAL A 657 0.80 30.39 -23.42
N LYS A 658 1.05 31.68 -23.58
CA LYS A 658 2.04 32.26 -24.48
C LYS A 658 3.44 31.71 -24.23
N GLN A 659 3.93 31.69 -22.98
CA GLN A 659 5.22 31.10 -22.64
C GLN A 659 5.29 29.58 -22.90
N PHE A 660 4.20 28.85 -22.65
CA PHE A 660 4.13 27.39 -22.87
C PHE A 660 4.14 27.04 -24.37
N VAL A 661 3.36 27.77 -25.18
CA VAL A 661 3.34 27.63 -26.64
C VAL A 661 4.70 28.01 -27.24
N GLN A 662 5.31 29.11 -26.80
CA GLN A 662 6.61 29.55 -27.32
C GLN A 662 7.78 28.62 -26.98
N ARG A 663 7.74 27.94 -25.82
CA ARG A 663 8.80 27.02 -25.40
C ARG A 663 8.63 25.59 -25.92
N THR A 664 7.39 25.16 -26.16
CA THR A 664 7.06 23.75 -26.45
C THR A 664 5.82 23.60 -27.35
N PRO A 665 5.81 24.14 -28.58
CA PRO A 665 4.59 24.19 -29.41
C PRO A 665 4.03 22.80 -29.76
N LEU A 666 4.90 21.82 -30.08
CA LEU A 666 4.48 20.41 -30.30
C LEU A 666 3.91 19.72 -29.06
N ARG A 667 4.21 20.21 -27.85
CA ARG A 667 3.55 19.76 -26.62
C ARG A 667 2.20 20.42 -26.44
N ALA A 668 2.07 21.71 -26.75
CA ALA A 668 0.82 22.43 -26.69
C ALA A 668 -0.24 21.85 -27.65
N THR A 669 0.15 21.36 -28.84
CA THR A 669 -0.75 20.61 -29.72
C THR A 669 -1.06 19.20 -29.16
N GLY A 670 -0.03 18.40 -28.87
CA GLY A 670 -0.18 16.96 -28.59
C GLY A 670 -0.61 16.54 -27.17
N TRP A 671 -0.43 17.37 -26.15
CA TRP A 671 -0.78 17.02 -24.76
C TRP A 671 -2.26 17.25 -24.43
N ALA A 672 -2.78 16.48 -23.48
CA ALA A 672 -4.15 16.65 -22.96
C ALA A 672 -4.26 17.86 -22.02
N ASN A 673 -5.46 18.41 -21.83
CA ASN A 673 -5.67 19.66 -21.08
C ASN A 673 -5.13 19.64 -19.64
N LYS A 674 -5.21 18.48 -18.95
CA LYS A 674 -4.59 18.31 -17.62
C LYS A 674 -3.06 18.37 -17.63
N ASP A 675 -2.42 17.96 -18.72
CA ASP A 675 -0.98 18.07 -18.93
C ASP A 675 -0.60 19.50 -19.34
N ARG A 676 -1.38 20.14 -20.23
CA ARG A 676 -1.23 21.56 -20.62
C ARG A 676 -1.25 22.47 -19.37
N LEU A 677 -2.24 22.30 -18.49
CA LEU A 677 -2.33 23.00 -17.20
C LEU A 677 -1.11 22.75 -16.31
N ALA A 678 -0.73 21.47 -16.13
CA ALA A 678 0.39 21.11 -15.29
C ALA A 678 1.73 21.68 -15.79
N ALA A 679 1.96 21.69 -17.11
CA ALA A 679 3.13 22.30 -17.73
C ALA A 679 3.26 23.79 -17.39
N MET A 680 2.15 24.54 -17.41
CA MET A 680 2.05 25.95 -17.01
C MET A 680 2.12 26.21 -15.49
N GLY A 681 2.22 25.16 -14.67
CA GLY A 681 2.20 25.28 -13.21
C GLY A 681 0.81 25.56 -12.63
N LEU A 682 -0.25 25.22 -13.36
CA LEU A 682 -1.63 25.29 -12.90
C LEU A 682 -2.10 23.90 -12.45
N HIS A 683 -2.90 23.82 -11.38
CA HIS A 683 -3.53 22.57 -10.97
C HIS A 683 -4.52 22.12 -12.05
N TRP A 684 -4.73 20.81 -12.20
CA TRP A 684 -5.69 20.28 -13.18
C TRP A 684 -7.16 20.53 -12.83
N GLU A 685 -7.42 21.15 -11.66
CA GLU A 685 -8.72 21.69 -11.21
C GLU A 685 -8.65 23.21 -10.97
N ALA A 686 -7.65 23.90 -11.53
CA ALA A 686 -7.50 25.35 -11.35
C ALA A 686 -8.67 26.14 -11.96
N VAL A 687 -9.01 27.27 -11.32
CA VAL A 687 -10.01 28.23 -11.78
C VAL A 687 -9.33 29.52 -12.27
N VAL A 688 -9.88 30.13 -13.32
CA VAL A 688 -9.52 31.48 -13.76
C VAL A 688 -10.54 32.48 -13.23
N THR A 689 -10.06 33.63 -12.72
CA THR A 689 -10.90 34.82 -12.48
C THR A 689 -11.06 35.58 -13.80
N LEU A 690 -12.29 35.70 -14.29
CA LEU A 690 -12.59 36.42 -15.53
C LEU A 690 -12.66 37.94 -15.32
N PRO A 691 -12.27 38.76 -16.32
CA PRO A 691 -12.44 40.21 -16.26
C PRO A 691 -13.94 40.58 -16.35
N LYS A 692 -14.52 40.90 -15.19
CA LYS A 692 -15.86 41.50 -14.93
C LYS A 692 -16.86 41.56 -16.11
N ALA A 693 -17.84 40.65 -16.09
CA ALA A 693 -19.08 40.77 -16.86
C ALA A 693 -20.30 41.17 -16.00
N ASP A 694 -20.34 40.78 -14.72
CA ASP A 694 -21.54 40.92 -13.87
C ASP A 694 -21.64 42.27 -13.13
N SER A 695 -22.81 42.90 -13.22
CA SER A 695 -23.16 44.17 -12.58
C SER A 695 -23.29 44.11 -11.04
N LEU A 696 -23.10 42.93 -10.44
CA LEU A 696 -23.09 42.70 -8.99
C LEU A 696 -21.69 42.81 -8.36
N GLY A 697 -20.62 42.85 -9.16
CA GLY A 697 -19.26 43.15 -8.70
C GLY A 697 -18.50 42.02 -8.01
N GLU A 698 -19.02 40.78 -7.99
CA GLU A 698 -18.26 39.60 -7.58
C GLU A 698 -17.39 39.04 -8.73
N ASP A 699 -16.24 38.47 -8.39
CA ASP A 699 -15.31 37.85 -9.34
C ASP A 699 -15.87 36.52 -9.88
N VAL A 700 -16.25 36.49 -11.16
CA VAL A 700 -16.67 35.27 -11.85
C VAL A 700 -15.49 34.32 -12.01
N LYS A 701 -15.57 33.13 -11.40
CA LYS A 701 -14.53 32.09 -11.44
C LYS A 701 -14.97 30.89 -12.26
N GLN A 702 -14.22 30.55 -13.30
CA GLN A 702 -14.50 29.40 -14.17
C GLN A 702 -13.39 28.34 -14.06
N PRO A 703 -13.71 27.03 -13.95
CA PRO A 703 -12.70 25.97 -13.99
C PRO A 703 -12.05 25.84 -15.37
N LEU A 704 -10.72 25.83 -15.43
CA LEU A 704 -9.98 25.78 -16.70
C LEU A 704 -9.97 24.42 -17.40
N TRP A 705 -10.50 23.39 -16.74
CA TRP A 705 -10.75 22.08 -17.34
C TRP A 705 -12.17 21.97 -17.93
N GLU A 706 -13.03 23.00 -17.77
CA GLU A 706 -14.43 23.00 -18.20
C GLU A 706 -14.70 24.13 -19.21
N GLY A 707 -15.19 23.74 -20.40
CA GLY A 707 -15.38 24.64 -21.54
C GLY A 707 -14.13 24.79 -22.41
N HIS A 708 -14.10 25.82 -23.26
CA HIS A 708 -13.12 25.97 -24.34
C HIS A 708 -12.01 27.01 -24.08
N ILE A 709 -12.09 27.80 -23.00
CA ILE A 709 -11.20 28.96 -22.74
C ILE A 709 -9.72 28.63 -22.97
N LEU A 710 -9.20 27.61 -22.27
CA LEU A 710 -7.80 27.21 -22.38
C LEU A 710 -7.40 26.85 -23.82
N ASP A 711 -8.24 26.07 -24.49
CA ASP A 711 -7.93 25.56 -25.83
C ASP A 711 -8.04 26.66 -26.90
N THR A 712 -8.92 27.65 -26.70
CA THR A 712 -9.04 28.86 -27.54
C THR A 712 -7.83 29.76 -27.40
N ILE A 713 -7.35 30.05 -26.17
CA ILE A 713 -6.14 30.86 -25.96
C ILE A 713 -4.91 30.12 -26.53
N ILE A 714 -4.82 28.80 -26.34
CA ILE A 714 -3.77 27.98 -26.94
C ILE A 714 -3.84 28.02 -28.47
N ALA A 715 -5.02 27.96 -29.08
CA ALA A 715 -5.18 28.07 -30.53
C ALA A 715 -4.78 29.45 -31.07
N LYS A 716 -5.14 30.53 -30.36
CA LYS A 716 -4.73 31.91 -30.65
C LYS A 716 -3.20 32.03 -30.65
N GLU A 717 -2.54 31.53 -29.60
CA GLU A 717 -1.08 31.60 -29.51
C GLU A 717 -0.34 30.64 -30.47
N LEU A 718 -0.88 29.46 -30.77
CA LEU A 718 -0.32 28.57 -31.80
C LEU A 718 -0.41 29.21 -33.19
N LYS A 719 -1.53 29.87 -33.52
CA LYS A 719 -1.68 30.67 -34.75
C LYS A 719 -0.70 31.85 -34.77
N ASN A 720 -0.44 32.49 -33.63
CA ASN A 720 0.56 33.56 -33.50
C ASN A 720 2.02 33.04 -33.55
N HIS A 721 2.26 31.75 -33.30
CA HIS A 721 3.57 31.10 -33.38
C HIS A 721 3.87 30.50 -34.77
N TYR A 722 2.84 30.11 -35.52
CA TYR A 722 3.00 29.51 -36.85
C TYR A 722 3.85 30.39 -37.80
N GLY A 723 4.82 29.76 -38.46
CA GLY A 723 5.82 30.43 -39.31
C GLY A 723 7.01 31.04 -38.56
N LYS A 724 7.10 30.86 -37.23
CA LYS A 724 8.26 31.26 -36.40
C LYS A 724 9.05 30.07 -35.84
N GLY A 725 8.42 28.89 -35.75
CA GLY A 725 9.07 27.63 -35.37
C GLY A 725 9.71 26.91 -36.55
N THR A 726 10.27 25.73 -36.28
CA THR A 726 10.80 24.78 -37.28
C THR A 726 9.70 24.21 -38.18
N ASP A 727 10.08 23.58 -39.30
CA ASP A 727 9.11 22.98 -40.23
C ASP A 727 8.24 21.89 -39.58
N GLU A 728 8.81 21.06 -38.69
CA GLU A 728 8.06 20.05 -37.93
C GLU A 728 7.06 20.70 -36.95
N GLU A 729 7.46 21.77 -36.27
CA GLU A 729 6.57 22.55 -35.41
C GLU A 729 5.45 23.22 -36.21
N ASN A 730 5.77 23.78 -37.38
CA ASN A 730 4.79 24.41 -38.27
C ASN A 730 3.80 23.39 -38.85
N GLU A 731 4.25 22.21 -39.30
CA GLU A 731 3.38 21.13 -39.76
C GLU A 731 2.48 20.64 -38.61
N GLY A 732 3.04 20.43 -37.41
CA GLY A 732 2.30 20.02 -36.22
C GLY A 732 1.24 21.04 -35.78
N ILE A 733 1.56 22.34 -35.85
CA ILE A 733 0.61 23.44 -35.58
C ILE A 733 -0.49 23.48 -36.65
N ALA A 734 -0.13 23.45 -37.94
CA ALA A 734 -1.09 23.53 -39.04
C ALA A 734 -2.07 22.36 -39.01
N LYS A 735 -1.55 21.16 -38.78
CA LYS A 735 -2.35 19.95 -38.59
C LYS A 735 -3.30 20.08 -37.40
N TYR A 736 -2.80 20.52 -36.23
CA TYR A 736 -3.63 20.67 -35.04
C TYR A 736 -4.76 21.70 -35.22
N LEU A 737 -4.46 22.86 -35.78
CA LEU A 737 -5.45 23.92 -36.03
C LEU A 737 -6.52 23.45 -37.04
N LYS A 738 -6.12 22.72 -38.08
CA LYS A 738 -7.04 22.15 -39.08
C LYS A 738 -7.88 20.98 -38.51
N GLU A 739 -7.27 20.03 -37.82
CA GLU A 739 -7.96 18.85 -37.26
C GLU A 739 -8.88 19.21 -36.07
N THR A 740 -8.60 20.30 -35.33
CA THR A 740 -9.35 20.69 -34.12
C THR A 740 -10.36 21.83 -34.37
N TYR A 741 -10.07 22.74 -35.30
CA TYR A 741 -10.85 23.98 -35.51
C TYR A 741 -11.23 24.26 -36.97
N ASP A 742 -10.91 23.36 -37.91
CA ASP A 742 -11.04 23.56 -39.37
C ASP A 742 -10.31 24.81 -39.89
N PHE A 743 -9.29 25.29 -39.14
CA PHE A 743 -8.57 26.53 -39.46
C PHE A 743 -7.27 26.24 -40.21
N ASP A 744 -7.30 26.38 -41.54
CA ASP A 744 -6.15 26.12 -42.40
C ASP A 744 -5.20 27.32 -42.51
N VAL A 745 -4.07 27.23 -41.81
CA VAL A 745 -2.97 28.22 -41.85
C VAL A 745 -2.02 28.08 -43.06
N THR A 746 -2.14 27.00 -43.85
CA THR A 746 -1.27 26.77 -45.02
C THR A 746 -1.70 27.62 -46.22
N HIS A 747 -3.00 27.91 -46.33
CA HIS A 747 -3.53 28.86 -47.30
C HIS A 747 -3.20 30.30 -46.90
N LYS A 748 -2.09 30.84 -47.42
CA LYS A 748 -1.82 32.29 -47.40
C LYS A 748 -2.96 33.04 -48.08
N SER A 749 -3.85 33.62 -47.28
CA SER A 749 -4.86 34.58 -47.72
C SER A 749 -4.18 35.83 -48.29
N ILE A 750 -4.07 35.93 -49.61
CA ILE A 750 -3.64 37.15 -50.30
C ILE A 750 -4.85 38.10 -50.37
N VAL A 751 -5.24 38.63 -49.20
CA VAL A 751 -6.28 39.65 -49.06
C VAL A 751 -5.69 40.82 -48.28
N TYR A 752 -5.40 41.90 -49.00
CA TYR A 752 -4.79 43.12 -48.46
C TYR A 752 -5.84 43.93 -47.69
N THR A 753 -5.81 43.87 -46.36
CA THR A 753 -6.75 44.59 -45.50
C THR A 753 -6.12 45.92 -45.03
N PRO A 754 -6.79 47.08 -45.20
CA PRO A 754 -6.21 48.39 -44.83
C PRO A 754 -5.91 48.53 -43.33
N ALA A 755 -4.86 49.30 -43.00
CA ALA A 755 -4.24 49.39 -41.67
C ALA A 755 -5.02 50.23 -40.63
N ALA A 756 -6.35 50.07 -40.54
CA ALA A 756 -7.23 50.98 -39.78
C ALA A 756 -7.69 50.46 -38.39
N SER A 757 -7.41 49.21 -38.01
CA SER A 757 -8.05 48.52 -36.86
C SER A 757 -7.09 48.13 -35.72
N LEU A 758 -6.00 48.88 -35.51
CA LEU A 758 -4.93 48.51 -34.55
C LEU A 758 -5.26 48.71 -33.05
N ASN A 759 -6.48 49.15 -32.70
CA ASN A 759 -6.85 49.61 -31.35
C ASN A 759 -8.00 48.84 -30.67
N GLN A 760 -8.48 47.72 -31.21
CA GLN A 760 -9.43 46.86 -30.46
C GLN A 760 -8.67 46.00 -29.42
N SER A 761 -9.25 45.84 -28.23
CA SER A 761 -8.60 45.13 -27.13
C SER A 761 -8.70 43.61 -27.31
N SER A 762 -7.71 42.87 -26.79
CA SER A 762 -7.70 41.40 -26.86
C SER A 762 -8.88 40.73 -26.15
N GLY A 763 -9.51 41.45 -25.21
CA GLY A 763 -10.73 41.04 -24.52
C GLY A 763 -12.00 41.23 -25.35
N ASP A 764 -12.09 42.26 -26.19
CA ASP A 764 -13.33 42.64 -26.90
C ASP A 764 -13.74 41.56 -27.91
N GLU A 765 -12.81 41.15 -28.77
CA GLU A 765 -13.00 40.05 -29.74
C GLU A 765 -13.39 38.73 -29.06
N MET A 766 -12.90 38.50 -27.84
CA MET A 766 -13.14 37.24 -27.13
C MET A 766 -14.46 37.28 -26.35
N LEU A 767 -14.88 38.44 -25.86
CA LEU A 767 -16.21 38.65 -25.30
C LEU A 767 -17.27 38.38 -26.38
N GLU A 768 -17.10 38.95 -27.58
CA GLU A 768 -17.98 38.74 -28.73
C GLU A 768 -18.04 37.24 -29.13
N ALA A 769 -16.90 36.56 -29.17
CA ALA A 769 -16.83 35.12 -29.43
C ALA A 769 -17.45 34.24 -28.31
N MET A 770 -17.41 34.68 -27.05
CA MET A 770 -18.05 33.98 -25.93
C MET A 770 -19.57 34.21 -25.92
N GLU A 771 -20.03 35.44 -26.18
CA GLU A 771 -21.46 35.77 -26.30
C GLU A 771 -22.11 35.03 -27.48
N ALA A 772 -21.42 34.93 -28.62
CA ALA A 772 -21.88 34.16 -29.78
C ALA A 772 -22.06 32.66 -29.52
N ASN A 773 -21.41 32.11 -28.48
CA ASN A 773 -21.47 30.69 -28.12
C ASN A 773 -22.36 30.39 -26.88
N LEU A 774 -23.04 31.39 -26.30
CA LEU A 774 -24.00 31.17 -25.22
C LEU A 774 -25.24 30.40 -25.74
N PRO A 775 -25.56 29.20 -25.22
CA PRO A 775 -26.71 28.44 -25.69
C PRO A 775 -28.01 29.15 -25.33
N THR A 776 -28.76 29.60 -26.34
CA THR A 776 -29.94 30.47 -26.26
C THR A 776 -31.19 29.78 -25.67
N LYS A 777 -31.11 29.35 -24.41
CA LYS A 777 -32.22 28.82 -23.59
C LYS A 777 -33.29 29.87 -23.21
N LYS A 778 -33.58 30.84 -24.09
CA LYS A 778 -34.47 32.00 -23.84
C LYS A 778 -35.76 32.04 -24.68
N GLU A 779 -36.12 30.98 -25.40
CA GLU A 779 -37.37 30.97 -26.20
C GLU A 779 -38.40 29.88 -25.82
N GLN A 780 -38.01 28.63 -25.57
CA GLN A 780 -38.98 27.56 -25.25
C GLN A 780 -39.69 27.72 -23.88
N ALA A 781 -39.23 28.62 -23.01
CA ALA A 781 -39.83 28.84 -21.69
C ALA A 781 -41.09 29.74 -21.69
N LYS A 782 -41.35 30.51 -22.75
CA LYS A 782 -42.49 31.47 -22.80
C LYS A 782 -43.81 30.87 -23.31
N SER A 783 -43.77 29.72 -23.99
CA SER A 783 -44.95 29.09 -24.59
C SER A 783 -45.86 28.36 -23.59
N SER A 784 -45.29 27.78 -22.52
CA SER A 784 -46.01 26.92 -21.58
C SER A 784 -46.75 27.65 -20.44
N PHE A 785 -46.43 28.92 -20.18
CA PHE A 785 -46.91 29.64 -19.00
C PHE A 785 -48.26 30.37 -19.20
N LEU A 786 -48.72 30.52 -20.45
CA LEU A 786 -49.83 31.41 -20.83
C LEU A 786 -51.17 30.69 -21.12
N LYS A 787 -51.37 29.49 -20.55
CA LYS A 787 -52.56 28.65 -20.80
C LYS A 787 -53.26 28.10 -19.55
N ARG A 788 -53.12 28.76 -18.38
CA ARG A 788 -53.70 28.24 -17.12
C ARG A 788 -54.19 29.26 -16.08
N VAL A 789 -54.75 30.41 -16.50
CA VAL A 789 -55.38 31.39 -15.59
C VAL A 789 -56.74 31.87 -16.12
N THR A 790 -57.80 31.09 -15.91
CA THR A 790 -59.21 31.48 -16.18
C THR A 790 -60.20 30.69 -15.32
N ALA A 791 -60.26 30.96 -14.01
CA ALA A 791 -61.40 30.65 -13.13
C ALA A 791 -61.34 31.49 -11.83
N PRO A 792 -62.47 31.96 -11.26
CA PRO A 792 -62.50 32.89 -10.14
C PRO A 792 -62.37 32.23 -8.75
N PRO A 793 -61.98 32.98 -7.70
CA PRO A 793 -61.79 32.45 -6.35
C PRO A 793 -63.12 32.21 -5.60
N ARG A 794 -63.07 31.34 -4.59
CA ARG A 794 -64.07 31.28 -3.49
C ARG A 794 -63.39 31.38 -2.13
N LEU A 795 -64.14 31.93 -1.19
CA LEU A 795 -63.67 32.48 0.09
C LEU A 795 -63.07 31.44 1.04
N ARG A 796 -62.18 31.92 1.93
CA ARG A 796 -61.90 31.28 3.21
C ARG A 796 -63.17 31.27 4.10
N THR A 797 -63.26 30.26 4.95
CA THR A 797 -63.89 30.37 6.27
C THR A 797 -63.03 29.57 7.24
N GLU A 798 -63.18 29.81 8.54
CA GLU A 798 -62.15 29.50 9.54
C GLU A 798 -62.53 28.30 10.45
N GLU A 799 -61.77 28.16 11.53
CA GLU A 799 -62.15 27.52 12.80
C GLU A 799 -62.01 25.98 13.00
N THR A 800 -61.02 25.68 13.86
CA THR A 800 -61.15 24.87 15.09
C THR A 800 -60.96 23.33 15.14
N THR A 801 -60.12 22.97 16.12
CA THR A 801 -60.13 21.76 16.97
C THR A 801 -59.70 20.39 16.44
N ALA A 802 -59.05 19.68 17.36
CA ALA A 802 -58.59 18.28 17.32
C ALA A 802 -59.57 17.42 18.19
N PRO A 803 -59.32 16.13 18.59
CA PRO A 803 -58.11 15.31 18.43
C PRO A 803 -58.26 13.77 18.20
N ARG A 804 -57.10 13.13 17.98
CA ARG A 804 -56.69 11.77 18.46
C ARG A 804 -57.49 10.48 18.09
N LYS A 805 -56.77 9.61 17.36
CA LYS A 805 -56.75 8.12 17.46
C LYS A 805 -58.03 7.38 16.94
N PRO A 806 -58.10 6.03 16.99
CA PRO A 806 -57.46 5.15 16.00
C PRO A 806 -58.40 4.03 15.46
N ARG A 807 -57.95 3.19 14.50
CA ARG A 807 -58.00 1.69 14.60
C ARG A 807 -57.56 0.91 13.34
N HIS A 808 -57.14 -0.33 13.63
CA HIS A 808 -57.08 -1.58 12.86
C HIS A 808 -56.77 -1.66 11.35
N ARG A 809 -55.73 -2.48 11.10
CA ARG A 809 -55.59 -3.45 10.01
C ARG A 809 -56.91 -3.90 9.35
N SER A 810 -56.87 -4.02 8.02
CA SER A 810 -57.44 -5.17 7.31
C SER A 810 -56.44 -5.66 6.26
N LEU A 811 -56.24 -6.97 6.19
CA LEU A 811 -55.57 -7.68 5.10
C LEU A 811 -56.66 -8.45 4.35
N VAL A 812 -56.55 -8.57 3.02
CA VAL A 812 -56.81 -9.81 2.24
C VAL A 812 -56.66 -9.56 0.72
N ASN A 813 -55.76 -10.35 0.13
CA ASN A 813 -55.70 -10.94 -1.22
C ASN A 813 -55.83 -10.13 -2.54
N LEU A 814 -54.94 -10.53 -3.47
CA LEU A 814 -55.10 -10.86 -4.91
C LEU A 814 -56.26 -10.19 -5.72
N ALA A 815 -56.08 -9.79 -6.98
CA ALA A 815 -55.33 -10.50 -8.01
C ALA A 815 -54.89 -9.63 -9.23
N THR A 816 -53.93 -10.18 -10.00
CA THR A 816 -53.74 -10.04 -11.46
C THR A 816 -54.15 -8.74 -12.18
N ARG A 817 -53.17 -7.96 -12.63
CA ARG A 817 -53.30 -7.17 -13.88
C ARG A 817 -52.00 -7.13 -14.68
N LYS A 818 -52.01 -7.73 -15.88
CA LYS A 818 -50.98 -7.50 -16.91
C LYS A 818 -51.08 -6.04 -17.38
N ILE A 819 -49.96 -5.32 -17.43
CA ILE A 819 -49.88 -3.99 -18.08
C ILE A 819 -48.70 -4.00 -19.05
N ARG A 820 -48.91 -3.41 -20.24
CA ARG A 820 -47.89 -3.28 -21.30
C ARG A 820 -46.71 -2.45 -20.81
N ILE A 821 -45.49 -2.93 -21.06
CA ILE A 821 -44.31 -2.06 -21.12
C ILE A 821 -44.43 -1.23 -22.41
N ARG A 822 -44.45 0.11 -22.29
CA ARG A 822 -44.14 1.01 -23.40
C ARG A 822 -42.62 1.19 -23.43
N GLY A 823 -42.02 1.12 -24.62
CA GLY A 823 -40.60 1.41 -24.79
C GLY A 823 -40.30 2.88 -24.45
N PHE A 824 -39.11 3.11 -23.89
CA PHE A 824 -38.45 4.41 -23.86
C PHE A 824 -37.21 4.31 -24.72
N GLU A 825 -37.02 5.28 -25.62
CA GLU A 825 -35.85 5.38 -26.47
C GLU A 825 -34.64 5.85 -25.64
N GLN A 826 -33.47 5.26 -25.90
CA GLN A 826 -32.23 5.65 -25.23
C GLN A 826 -31.56 6.79 -26.01
N SER A 827 -31.38 7.95 -25.38
CA SER A 827 -30.59 9.03 -25.98
C SER A 827 -29.11 8.64 -26.05
N THR A 828 -28.50 8.80 -27.21
CA THR A 828 -27.10 8.43 -27.46
C THR A 828 -26.10 9.37 -26.77
N THR A 829 -25.37 8.86 -25.78
CA THR A 829 -24.11 9.47 -25.31
C THR A 829 -22.93 8.95 -26.15
N PRO A 830 -21.94 9.78 -26.50
CA PRO A 830 -20.84 9.37 -27.38
C PRO A 830 -19.91 8.31 -26.74
N GLU A 831 -19.41 7.37 -27.55
CA GLU A 831 -18.49 6.33 -27.08
C GLU A 831 -17.09 6.89 -26.77
N VAL A 832 -16.63 6.70 -25.53
CA VAL A 832 -15.19 6.77 -25.21
C VAL A 832 -14.49 5.61 -25.90
N ARG A 833 -13.54 5.91 -26.80
CA ARG A 833 -12.77 4.92 -27.58
C ARG A 833 -12.17 3.81 -26.70
N ARG A 834 -12.82 2.65 -26.66
CA ARG A 834 -12.19 1.40 -26.18
C ARG A 834 -11.26 0.86 -27.26
N TYR A 835 -10.02 0.54 -26.90
CA TYR A 835 -9.11 -0.18 -27.78
C TYR A 835 -9.72 -1.54 -28.16
N LYS A 836 -10.04 -1.73 -29.45
CA LYS A 836 -10.37 -3.05 -29.99
C LYS A 836 -9.10 -3.89 -30.01
N THR A 837 -9.14 -5.07 -29.37
CA THR A 837 -8.15 -6.12 -29.61
C THR A 837 -8.20 -6.55 -31.08
N SER A 838 -7.04 -6.82 -31.68
CA SER A 838 -6.94 -7.15 -33.10
C SER A 838 -7.59 -8.49 -33.42
N GLU A 839 -8.31 -8.56 -34.54
CA GLU A 839 -8.90 -9.81 -35.06
C GLU A 839 -7.82 -10.71 -35.69
N VAL A 840 -6.99 -11.33 -34.86
CA VAL A 840 -6.06 -12.39 -35.28
C VAL A 840 -6.44 -13.71 -34.61
N ASN A 841 -7.60 -14.25 -35.00
CA ASN A 841 -7.96 -15.68 -34.98
C ASN A 841 -9.42 -15.89 -35.45
N LYS A 842 -9.66 -15.85 -36.76
CA LYS A 842 -10.89 -16.39 -37.37
C LYS A 842 -10.51 -17.67 -38.14
N LEU A 843 -10.97 -18.82 -37.64
CA LEU A 843 -10.81 -20.10 -38.31
C LEU A 843 -11.71 -20.18 -39.54
N ASN A 844 -11.16 -20.66 -40.65
CA ASN A 844 -11.94 -21.16 -41.78
C ASN A 844 -12.68 -22.44 -41.35
N LYS A 845 -13.84 -22.75 -41.95
CA LYS A 845 -14.60 -24.00 -41.75
C LYS A 845 -13.74 -25.27 -41.87
N ASN A 846 -12.61 -25.23 -42.59
CA ASN A 846 -11.70 -26.35 -42.79
C ASN A 846 -10.48 -26.36 -41.83
N GLY A 847 -10.50 -25.58 -40.75
CA GLY A 847 -9.63 -25.81 -39.57
C GLY A 847 -8.13 -25.52 -39.68
N MET A 848 -7.58 -25.14 -40.84
CA MET A 848 -6.14 -24.88 -41.00
C MET A 848 -5.74 -23.40 -40.84
N LEU A 849 -4.59 -23.17 -40.20
CA LEU A 849 -3.94 -21.87 -40.05
C LEU A 849 -3.27 -21.43 -41.37
N ARG A 850 -3.62 -20.24 -41.87
CA ARG A 850 -2.83 -19.55 -42.90
C ARG A 850 -1.52 -19.04 -42.29
N LYS A 851 -0.38 -19.58 -42.72
CA LYS A 851 0.92 -18.91 -42.54
C LYS A 851 0.98 -17.68 -43.46
N PRO A 852 1.35 -16.48 -42.98
CA PRO A 852 1.65 -15.37 -43.88
C PRO A 852 2.96 -15.66 -44.63
N LYS A 853 3.02 -15.28 -45.91
CA LYS A 853 4.32 -15.06 -46.57
C LYS A 853 4.94 -13.80 -45.95
N VAL A 854 6.23 -13.85 -45.68
CA VAL A 854 7.04 -12.67 -45.33
C VAL A 854 8.02 -12.46 -46.47
N GLU A 855 7.93 -11.29 -47.10
CA GLU A 855 8.95 -10.82 -48.04
C GLU A 855 10.00 -10.02 -47.26
N PRO A 856 11.29 -10.06 -47.65
CA PRO A 856 12.35 -9.36 -46.94
C PRO A 856 12.19 -7.83 -47.12
N PRO A 857 12.48 -7.02 -46.08
CA PRO A 857 12.49 -5.56 -46.22
C PRO A 857 13.67 -5.11 -47.09
N ALA A 858 13.45 -4.04 -47.87
CA ALA A 858 14.48 -3.48 -48.74
C ALA A 858 15.66 -2.88 -47.93
N GLU A 859 16.85 -2.92 -48.54
CA GLU A 859 18.09 -2.45 -47.93
C GLU A 859 18.10 -0.93 -47.70
N TRP A 860 18.45 -0.50 -46.49
CA TRP A 860 18.58 0.92 -46.16
C TRP A 860 19.98 1.42 -46.55
N LYS A 861 20.04 2.30 -47.56
CA LYS A 861 21.29 2.94 -47.98
C LYS A 861 21.83 3.85 -46.88
N THR A 862 23.01 3.51 -46.35
CA THR A 862 23.74 4.36 -45.39
C THR A 862 24.27 5.61 -46.09
N TYR A 863 23.75 6.79 -45.75
CA TYR A 863 24.34 8.06 -46.17
C TYR A 863 25.59 8.35 -45.34
N SER A 864 26.76 8.30 -45.98
CA SER A 864 28.03 8.73 -45.39
C SER A 864 28.14 10.26 -45.47
N PHE A 865 28.11 10.95 -44.33
CA PHE A 865 28.50 12.37 -44.28
C PHE A 865 29.99 12.52 -44.65
N LYS A 866 30.27 13.27 -45.71
CA LYS A 866 31.62 13.76 -45.98
C LYS A 866 31.95 14.89 -45.01
N LYS A 867 33.19 14.90 -44.52
CA LYS A 867 33.72 15.94 -43.64
C LYS A 867 34.42 17.02 -44.46
N GLU A 868 33.66 18.03 -44.87
CA GLU A 868 34.22 19.36 -45.14
C GLU A 868 34.53 20.02 -43.78
N GLY A 869 35.52 20.88 -43.62
CA GLY A 869 36.62 21.25 -44.53
C GLY A 869 37.51 22.25 -43.76
N GLU A 870 38.83 22.09 -43.77
CA GLU A 870 39.71 22.95 -42.97
C GLU A 870 39.84 24.34 -43.60
N GLY A 871 39.49 25.38 -42.83
CA GLY A 871 39.64 26.78 -43.19
C GLY A 871 40.44 27.51 -42.12
N SER A 872 41.56 28.11 -42.52
CA SER A 872 42.53 28.71 -41.59
C SER A 872 42.27 30.20 -41.36
N LEU A 873 42.06 30.59 -40.10
CA LEU A 873 42.69 31.74 -39.43
C LEU A 873 42.40 31.73 -37.92
#